data_AF-A0A738WPS5-F1
#
_entry.id   AF-A0A738WPS5-F1
#
_cell.length_a   1.000
_cell.length_b   1.000
_cell.length_c   1.000
_cell.angle_alpha   90.00
_cell.angle_beta   90.00
_cell.angle_gamma   90.00
#
_symmetry.space_group_name_H-M   'P 1'
#
loop_
_entity.id
_entity.type
_entity.pdbx_description
1 polymer ?
#
loop_
_entity_poly.entity_id
_entity_poly.type
_entity_poly.pdbx_seq_one_letter_code
_entity_poly.pdbx_strand_id
1 'polypeptide(L)'
;GGGMYRFTYNEDHFPVNIELPGGRTVAYEYDIQNRVVKTTDPEGRVTQTQWNGEFDEITRTALDDDAVWKTQYNAHGQPVQETDPEGRVTQYAYDEQGQMCSRTDAAGGTVVTAFDSRGQMTRYTDCSGRSTGYDHDEDGNLTRVTDAEGKVVRISYNRLGLPETVNSPGKQQDRYTWNALGLMSSHRRITGSVESWRYTPRGLLAAHTDEEKRETRWQYTPEGRVAALTNGNGAQYRFSHDADGRLVREVRPDGLSRTFILDDSGYLTAIQTTGTQGGVRRETQQRDALGRLLRTENEHGQRTFSYNRLDQITAVTLTPTEAGQQQHRMQADTVRFEYDRSGWLTAEHAGNGSICYQRDALGNPTDITLPDGQHLTHLYYGSGHLLQTALDGLTVSEYERDSLHRQIMRTQGQLATYSGYDDDGLLSWQRSLASGSAPVLPGQRPARQGCVTSRDYYWNNHGEVGTIDDGLRGSVVYSYDRSGYLTGRSGQMYDHDRYYYDKAGNLLDNEGQGAVMSNRLPGCGRDRYGYNEWGELTTRRDQQLEWNAQGQLTRVISGNTETHYGYDALGRRTRKATYGRHTGHTARSRTDFVWEGFRLLQENVQQQGWRTYLYDAEQPYTPVASVTGRGESRQVWYYHTDVTGTPQEVTAADGTLVWAGYIR
;
A
#
# COMPACT_ATOMS: atom_id res chain seq x y z
N GLY A 1 -34.65 13.29 -2.19
CA GLY A 1 -33.67 12.70 -1.27
C GLY A 1 -33.05 13.85 -0.54
N GLY A 2 -32.99 13.78 0.77
CA GLY A 2 -32.44 14.81 1.62
C GLY A 2 -32.50 14.27 3.03
N GLY A 3 -31.35 13.91 3.58
CA GLY A 3 -31.29 13.42 4.95
C GLY A 3 -31.80 14.51 5.90
N MET A 4 -32.79 14.18 6.72
CA MET A 4 -33.28 15.11 7.74
C MET A 4 -32.37 15.06 8.96
N TYR A 5 -31.98 16.23 9.44
CA TYR A 5 -31.31 16.40 10.72
C TYR A 5 -32.26 17.09 11.68
N ARG A 6 -32.34 16.61 12.93
CA ARG A 6 -33.07 17.28 14.01
C ARG A 6 -32.12 17.55 15.16
N PHE A 7 -32.13 18.78 15.64
CA PHE A 7 -31.29 19.21 16.76
C PHE A 7 -32.20 19.55 17.95
N THR A 8 -31.87 19.01 19.12
CA THR A 8 -32.44 19.43 20.39
C THR A 8 -31.37 20.20 21.15
N TYR A 9 -31.73 21.33 21.73
CA TYR A 9 -30.79 22.24 22.39
C TYR A 9 -31.10 22.32 23.90
N ASN A 10 -30.07 22.57 24.71
CA ASN A 10 -30.24 22.96 26.12
C ASN A 10 -30.70 24.44 26.25
N GLU A 11 -30.86 24.92 27.49
CA GLU A 11 -31.25 26.31 27.80
C GLU A 11 -30.24 27.33 27.27
N ASP A 12 -28.96 26.96 27.17
CA ASP A 12 -27.87 27.79 26.64
C ASP A 12 -27.72 27.69 25.10
N HIS A 13 -28.67 27.05 24.42
CA HIS A 13 -28.70 26.87 22.95
C HIS A 13 -27.57 26.00 22.37
N PHE A 14 -26.99 25.10 23.16
CA PHE A 14 -26.06 24.07 22.69
C PHE A 14 -26.78 22.76 22.36
N PRO A 15 -26.41 22.08 21.25
CA PRO A 15 -27.08 20.86 20.82
C PRO A 15 -26.80 19.69 21.77
N VAL A 16 -27.81 19.20 22.49
CA VAL A 16 -27.69 18.04 23.39
C VAL A 16 -28.07 16.71 22.74
N ASN A 17 -28.82 16.76 21.63
CA ASN A 17 -29.16 15.59 20.84
C ASN A 17 -29.26 15.96 19.36
N ILE A 18 -28.58 15.20 18.51
CA ILE A 18 -28.62 15.31 17.05
C ILE A 18 -29.19 14.01 16.49
N GLU A 19 -30.40 14.06 15.95
CA GLU A 19 -30.95 12.98 15.13
C GLU A 19 -30.41 13.13 13.71
N LEU A 20 -29.67 12.13 13.27
CA LEU A 20 -29.09 12.00 11.93
C LEU A 20 -30.07 11.30 10.98
N PRO A 21 -29.85 11.39 9.65
CA PRO A 21 -30.58 10.61 8.67
C PRO A 21 -30.53 9.11 9.00
N GLY A 22 -31.68 8.45 8.84
CA GLY A 22 -31.87 7.04 9.21
C GLY A 22 -32.26 6.80 10.68
N GLY A 23 -32.57 7.85 11.44
CA GLY A 23 -33.06 7.74 12.83
C GLY A 23 -31.96 7.49 13.87
N ARG A 24 -30.69 7.63 13.47
CA ARG A 24 -29.52 7.51 14.34
C ARG A 24 -29.38 8.75 15.21
N THR A 25 -28.84 8.64 16.41
CA THR A 25 -28.75 9.77 17.35
C THR A 25 -27.35 9.95 17.91
N VAL A 26 -26.96 11.20 18.16
CA VAL A 26 -25.72 11.54 18.88
C VAL A 26 -26.10 12.48 20.02
N ALA A 27 -25.71 12.16 21.24
CA ALA A 27 -26.01 12.98 22.41
C ALA A 27 -24.74 13.61 23.00
N TYR A 28 -24.87 14.82 23.54
CA TYR A 28 -23.80 15.57 24.18
C TYR A 28 -24.21 16.06 25.56
N GLU A 29 -23.27 16.01 26.50
CA GLU A 29 -23.36 16.69 27.79
C GLU A 29 -22.22 17.72 27.90
N TYR A 30 -22.51 18.84 28.55
CA TYR A 30 -21.63 20.00 28.61
C TYR A 30 -21.26 20.35 30.06
N ASP A 31 -20.07 20.94 30.26
CA ASP A 31 -19.73 21.60 31.52
C ASP A 31 -20.33 23.01 31.61
N ILE A 32 -20.07 23.70 32.73
CA ILE A 32 -20.54 25.07 32.99
C ILE A 32 -19.95 26.14 32.04
N GLN A 33 -18.91 25.78 31.28
CA GLN A 33 -18.29 26.62 30.25
C GLN A 33 -18.77 26.23 28.84
N ASN A 34 -19.80 25.39 28.75
CA ASN A 34 -20.39 24.88 27.51
C ASN A 34 -19.43 24.06 26.64
N ARG A 35 -18.52 23.32 27.27
CA ARG A 35 -17.60 22.40 26.58
C ARG A 35 -18.10 20.97 26.73
N VAL A 36 -17.99 20.18 25.67
CA VAL A 36 -18.49 18.80 25.63
C VAL A 36 -17.68 17.92 26.60
N VAL A 37 -18.30 17.43 27.67
CA VAL A 37 -17.68 16.51 28.64
C VAL A 37 -18.06 15.06 28.42
N LYS A 38 -19.12 14.80 27.65
CA LYS A 38 -19.55 13.46 27.28
C LYS A 38 -20.22 13.47 25.93
N THR A 39 -19.84 12.51 25.09
CA THR A 39 -20.51 12.20 23.83
C THR A 39 -21.02 10.77 23.89
N THR A 40 -22.28 10.57 23.50
CA THR A 40 -22.86 9.25 23.27
C THR A 40 -23.12 9.10 21.78
N ASP A 41 -22.49 8.12 21.13
CA ASP A 41 -22.62 7.90 19.69
C ASP A 41 -23.88 7.09 19.33
N PRO A 42 -24.20 6.88 18.04
CA PRO A 42 -25.39 6.15 17.61
C PRO A 42 -25.50 4.69 18.06
N GLU A 43 -24.40 4.06 18.49
CA GLU A 43 -24.40 2.72 19.07
C GLU A 43 -24.54 2.76 20.60
N GLY A 44 -24.72 3.95 21.19
CA GLY A 44 -24.82 4.15 22.63
C GLY A 44 -23.46 4.18 23.33
N ARG A 45 -22.34 4.17 22.60
CA ARG A 45 -21.00 4.17 23.19
C ARG A 45 -20.66 5.54 23.71
N VAL A 46 -19.99 5.58 24.85
CA VAL A 46 -19.68 6.81 25.57
C VAL A 46 -18.20 7.17 25.41
N THR A 47 -17.94 8.44 25.12
CA THR A 47 -16.62 9.07 25.26
C THR A 47 -16.75 10.20 26.28
N GLN A 48 -15.90 10.20 27.29
CA GLN A 48 -15.80 11.27 28.29
C GLN A 48 -14.57 12.12 28.06
N THR A 49 -14.74 13.43 28.18
CA THR A 49 -13.70 14.42 27.96
C THR A 49 -13.55 15.27 29.22
N GLN A 50 -12.30 15.51 29.63
CA GLN A 50 -11.98 16.50 30.65
C GLN A 50 -11.15 17.60 30.01
N TRP A 51 -11.48 18.83 30.37
CA TRP A 51 -10.87 20.02 29.83
C TRP A 51 -9.92 20.64 30.84
N ASN A 52 -8.99 21.45 30.33
CA ASN A 52 -8.20 22.34 31.14
C ASN A 52 -9.13 23.37 31.82
N GLY A 53 -8.86 23.75 33.07
CA GLY A 53 -9.65 24.75 33.80
C GLY A 53 -9.37 26.19 33.36
N GLU A 54 -8.18 26.44 32.82
CA GLU A 54 -7.70 27.77 32.41
C GLU A 54 -7.83 28.02 30.90
N PHE A 55 -7.87 26.94 30.11
CA PHE A 55 -7.85 26.98 28.66
C PHE A 55 -8.84 25.95 28.05
N ASP A 56 -9.11 26.04 26.74
CA ASP A 56 -10.07 25.18 26.03
C ASP A 56 -9.40 23.94 25.38
N GLU A 57 -8.39 23.36 26.03
CA GLU A 57 -7.79 22.10 25.58
C GLU A 57 -8.20 20.90 26.43
N ILE A 58 -8.16 19.71 25.81
CA ILE A 58 -8.57 18.45 26.42
C ILE A 58 -7.39 17.86 27.19
N THR A 59 -7.54 17.72 28.51
CA THR A 59 -6.51 17.10 29.37
C THR A 59 -6.67 15.59 29.47
N ARG A 60 -7.88 15.07 29.23
CA ARG A 60 -8.18 13.64 29.29
C ARG A 60 -9.33 13.25 28.37
N THR A 61 -9.12 12.20 27.58
CA THR A 61 -10.18 11.50 26.85
C THR A 61 -10.27 10.08 27.39
N ALA A 62 -11.47 9.64 27.77
CA ALA A 62 -11.72 8.28 28.23
C ALA A 62 -12.86 7.64 27.45
N LEU A 63 -12.64 6.42 27.00
CA LEU A 63 -13.66 5.59 26.38
C LEU A 63 -14.33 4.71 27.45
N ASP A 64 -15.45 4.10 27.08
CA ASP A 64 -16.24 3.20 27.93
C ASP A 64 -15.65 1.77 28.06
N ASP A 65 -14.51 1.51 27.43
CA ASP A 65 -13.65 0.33 27.62
C ASP A 65 -12.42 0.63 28.50
N ASP A 66 -12.48 1.71 29.26
CA ASP A 66 -11.44 2.26 30.13
C ASP A 66 -10.19 2.80 29.40
N ALA A 67 -10.08 2.78 28.06
CA ALA A 67 -8.93 3.39 27.39
C ALA A 67 -8.87 4.89 27.67
N VAL A 68 -7.71 5.40 28.14
CA VAL A 68 -7.53 6.80 28.53
C VAL A 68 -6.32 7.41 27.85
N TRP A 69 -6.53 8.54 27.18
CA TRP A 69 -5.47 9.43 26.71
C TRP A 69 -5.40 10.63 27.65
N LYS A 70 -4.19 11.10 27.94
CA LYS A 70 -3.96 12.29 28.76
C LYS A 70 -3.01 13.23 28.05
N THR A 71 -3.27 14.52 28.17
CA THR A 71 -2.40 15.58 27.65
C THR A 71 -2.16 16.63 28.72
N GLN A 72 -0.91 17.03 28.88
CA GLN A 72 -0.50 18.13 29.75
C GLN A 72 -0.07 19.31 28.89
N TYR A 73 -0.37 20.51 29.36
CA TYR A 73 -0.15 21.76 28.62
C TYR A 73 0.75 22.71 29.41
N ASN A 74 1.50 23.55 28.70
CA ASN A 74 2.15 24.71 29.30
C ASN A 74 1.16 25.87 29.52
N ALA A 75 1.63 26.99 30.08
CA ALA A 75 0.83 28.20 30.31
C ALA A 75 0.38 28.93 29.02
N HIS A 76 0.76 28.43 27.84
CA HIS A 76 0.34 28.94 26.54
C HIS A 76 -0.66 27.99 25.85
N GLY A 77 -1.18 26.97 26.55
CA GLY A 77 -2.11 25.99 25.98
C GLY A 77 -1.46 25.01 25.00
N GLN A 78 -0.13 24.85 25.04
CA GLN A 78 0.61 23.98 24.11
C GLN A 78 0.92 22.63 24.77
N PRO A 79 0.71 21.49 24.10
CA PRO A 79 0.90 20.17 24.69
C PRO A 79 2.38 19.91 24.97
N VAL A 80 2.75 19.67 26.22
CA VAL A 80 4.14 19.33 26.62
C VAL A 80 4.33 17.85 26.88
N GLN A 81 3.25 17.13 27.13
CA GLN A 81 3.27 15.69 27.35
C GLN A 81 1.96 15.06 26.91
N GLU A 82 2.04 13.98 26.15
CA GLU A 82 0.93 13.08 25.83
C GLU A 82 1.19 11.71 26.45
N THR A 83 0.16 11.09 27.00
CA THR A 83 0.22 9.73 27.54
C THR A 83 -0.93 8.92 26.96
N ASP A 84 -0.61 7.80 26.34
CA ASP A 84 -1.61 6.91 25.75
C ASP A 84 -2.15 5.89 26.78
N PRO A 85 -3.14 5.05 26.39
CA PRO A 85 -3.74 4.07 27.30
C PRO A 85 -2.79 3.00 27.84
N GLU A 86 -1.64 2.78 27.19
CA GLU A 86 -0.58 1.87 27.64
C GLU A 86 0.43 2.57 28.57
N GLY A 87 0.26 3.88 28.81
CA GLY A 87 1.15 4.68 29.64
C GLY A 87 2.41 5.15 28.93
N ARG A 88 2.51 4.99 27.60
CA ARG A 88 3.66 5.45 26.82
C ARG A 88 3.57 6.97 26.68
N VAL A 89 4.71 7.62 26.80
CA VAL A 89 4.80 9.08 26.93
C VAL A 89 5.50 9.68 25.73
N THR A 90 4.88 10.69 25.11
CA THR A 90 5.56 11.58 24.15
C THR A 90 5.68 12.97 24.77
N GLN A 91 6.84 13.61 24.66
CA GLN A 91 7.12 14.94 25.20
C GLN A 91 7.42 15.94 24.09
N TYR A 92 7.07 17.20 24.34
CA TYR A 92 7.27 18.29 23.40
C TYR A 92 7.90 19.49 24.10
N ALA A 93 8.75 20.22 23.38
CA ALA A 93 9.27 21.50 23.82
C ALA A 93 9.04 22.57 22.75
N TYR A 94 8.86 23.80 23.21
CA TYR A 94 8.60 24.97 22.38
C TYR A 94 9.64 26.05 22.65
N ASP A 95 9.97 26.82 21.63
CA ASP A 95 10.76 28.04 21.79
C ASP A 95 9.91 29.21 22.33
N GLU A 96 10.56 30.37 22.52
CA GLU A 96 9.91 31.59 23.02
C GLU A 96 8.82 32.13 22.08
N GLN A 97 8.83 31.74 20.79
CA GLN A 97 7.81 32.09 19.81
C GLN A 97 6.66 31.08 19.78
N GLY A 98 6.71 30.04 20.62
CA GLY A 98 5.70 28.99 20.70
C GLY A 98 5.81 27.96 19.57
N GLN A 99 6.95 27.86 18.88
CA GLN A 99 7.14 26.88 17.82
C GLN A 99 7.77 25.61 18.41
N MET A 100 7.26 24.43 18.03
CA MET A 100 7.74 23.16 18.57
C MET A 100 9.19 22.94 18.12
N CYS A 101 10.16 23.04 19.04
CA CYS A 101 11.57 22.90 18.73
C CYS A 101 12.10 21.49 19.01
N SER A 102 11.37 20.67 19.78
CA SER A 102 11.74 19.30 20.08
C SER A 102 10.52 18.41 20.31
N ARG A 103 10.61 17.15 19.88
CA ARG A 103 9.68 16.07 20.20
C ARG A 103 10.48 14.85 20.62
N THR A 104 10.19 14.31 21.81
CA THR A 104 10.82 13.08 22.33
C THR A 104 9.77 11.99 22.47
N ASP A 105 9.99 10.87 21.78
CA ASP A 105 9.08 9.71 21.81
C ASP A 105 9.24 8.87 23.09
N ALA A 106 8.41 7.82 23.22
CA ALA A 106 8.38 6.96 24.39
C ALA A 106 9.63 6.07 24.56
N ALA A 107 10.45 5.94 23.52
CA ALA A 107 11.75 5.26 23.59
C ALA A 107 12.90 6.25 23.91
N GLY A 108 12.62 7.55 23.98
CA GLY A 108 13.61 8.60 24.22
C GLY A 108 14.28 9.14 22.96
N GLY A 109 13.80 8.75 21.76
CA GLY A 109 14.25 9.31 20.49
C GLY A 109 13.77 10.75 20.34
N THR A 110 14.70 11.68 20.06
CA THR A 110 14.40 13.12 19.97
C THR A 110 14.54 13.63 18.54
N VAL A 111 13.49 14.25 18.02
CA VAL A 111 13.51 15.05 16.79
C VAL A 111 13.62 16.52 17.16
N VAL A 112 14.45 17.28 16.43
CA VAL A 112 14.67 18.71 16.65
C VAL A 112 14.30 19.50 15.40
N THR A 113 13.54 20.57 15.58
CA THR A 113 13.07 21.47 14.53
C THR A 113 13.52 22.90 14.83
N ALA A 114 13.89 23.63 13.79
CA ALA A 114 14.25 25.04 13.88
C ALA A 114 13.44 25.85 12.88
N PHE A 115 13.18 27.10 13.23
CA PHE A 115 12.35 28.02 12.48
C PHE A 115 13.02 29.38 12.38
N ASP A 116 12.59 30.19 11.42
CA ASP A 116 12.97 31.60 11.33
C ASP A 116 12.01 32.51 12.12
N SER A 117 12.28 33.82 12.12
CA SER A 117 11.44 34.82 12.79
C SER A 117 10.01 34.94 12.24
N ARG A 118 9.71 34.33 11.08
CA ARG A 118 8.39 34.28 10.46
C ARG A 118 7.67 32.97 10.75
N GLY A 119 8.29 32.05 11.49
CA GLY A 119 7.78 30.72 11.79
C GLY A 119 7.84 29.73 10.65
N GLN A 120 8.74 29.96 9.69
CA GLN A 120 9.01 29.02 8.60
C GLN A 120 10.10 28.05 9.04
N MET A 121 9.89 26.75 8.85
CA MET A 121 10.86 25.74 9.24
C MET A 121 12.15 25.91 8.43
N THR A 122 13.29 26.00 9.10
CA THR A 122 14.61 26.15 8.46
C THR A 122 15.44 24.87 8.55
N ARG A 123 15.16 24.03 9.54
CA ARG A 123 15.86 22.77 9.76
C ARG A 123 14.98 21.73 10.43
N TYR A 124 15.10 20.49 9.97
CA TYR A 124 14.60 19.29 10.62
C TYR A 124 15.79 18.39 10.93
N THR A 125 15.89 17.86 12.15
CA THR A 125 16.91 16.88 12.55
C THR A 125 16.23 15.68 13.15
N ASP A 126 16.44 14.50 12.57
CA ASP A 126 15.89 13.26 13.10
C ASP A 126 16.63 12.78 14.35
N CYS A 127 16.11 11.72 14.97
CA CYS A 127 16.68 11.10 16.17
C CYS A 127 18.06 10.46 15.96
N SER A 128 18.50 10.28 14.71
CA SER A 128 19.85 9.81 14.37
C SER A 128 20.82 10.97 14.10
N GLY A 129 20.38 12.21 14.29
CA GLY A 129 21.19 13.42 14.10
C GLY A 129 21.35 13.83 12.63
N ARG A 130 20.59 13.26 11.69
CA ARG A 130 20.63 13.64 10.27
C ARG A 130 19.71 14.83 10.05
N SER A 131 20.17 15.81 9.28
CA SER A 131 19.45 17.08 9.11
C SER A 131 19.07 17.37 7.67
N THR A 132 17.87 17.91 7.50
CA THR A 132 17.39 18.52 6.27
C THR A 132 17.18 20.02 6.48
N GLY A 133 17.71 20.84 5.59
CA GLY A 133 17.57 22.30 5.60
C GLY A 133 16.56 22.80 4.58
N TYR A 134 15.88 23.91 4.89
CA TYR A 134 14.83 24.51 4.08
C TYR A 134 15.04 26.03 3.98
N ASP A 135 15.11 26.56 2.76
CA ASP A 135 15.16 28.01 2.52
C ASP A 135 13.85 28.49 1.88
N HIS A 136 13.39 29.66 2.27
CA HIS A 136 12.15 30.28 1.80
C HIS A 136 12.42 31.66 1.18
N ASP A 137 11.56 32.09 0.26
CA ASP A 137 11.59 33.47 -0.27
C ASP A 137 10.82 34.46 0.64
N GLU A 138 10.76 35.73 0.21
CA GLU A 138 10.09 36.79 0.95
C GLU A 138 8.58 36.56 1.10
N ASP A 139 7.96 35.86 0.14
CA ASP A 139 6.54 35.49 0.12
C ASP A 139 6.26 34.20 0.92
N GLY A 140 7.30 33.53 1.42
CA GLY A 140 7.24 32.30 2.21
C GLY A 140 7.16 31.02 1.38
N ASN A 141 7.48 31.07 0.08
CA ASN A 141 7.55 29.87 -0.74
C ASN A 141 8.87 29.13 -0.52
N LEU A 142 8.84 27.80 -0.48
CA LEU A 142 10.02 26.94 -0.31
C LEU A 142 10.90 26.97 -1.57
N THR A 143 12.05 27.63 -1.52
CA THR A 143 12.94 27.79 -2.69
C THR A 143 14.09 26.80 -2.72
N ARG A 144 14.42 26.18 -1.59
CA ARG A 144 15.53 25.22 -1.49
C ARG A 144 15.28 24.16 -0.43
N VAL A 145 15.61 22.92 -0.78
CA VAL A 145 15.75 21.82 0.18
C VAL A 145 17.17 21.30 0.10
N THR A 146 17.83 21.14 1.25
CA THR A 146 19.16 20.54 1.36
C THR A 146 19.07 19.30 2.23
N ASP A 147 19.32 18.11 1.68
CA ASP A 147 19.26 16.86 2.43
C ASP A 147 20.50 16.64 3.34
N ALA A 148 20.51 15.53 4.08
CA ALA A 148 21.59 15.22 5.02
C ALA A 148 22.92 14.83 4.33
N GLU A 149 22.93 14.61 3.01
CA GLU A 149 24.13 14.43 2.20
C GLU A 149 24.59 15.74 1.53
N GLY A 150 23.82 16.82 1.70
CA GLY A 150 24.11 18.14 1.13
C GLY A 150 23.60 18.33 -0.31
N LYS A 151 22.81 17.40 -0.85
CA LYS A 151 22.19 17.57 -2.18
C LYS A 151 21.09 18.62 -2.09
N VAL A 152 21.00 19.44 -3.14
CA VAL A 152 20.14 20.64 -3.15
C VAL A 152 19.11 20.58 -4.26
N VAL A 153 17.84 20.58 -3.91
CA VAL A 153 16.73 20.84 -4.85
C VAL A 153 16.35 22.31 -4.77
N ARG A 154 16.16 22.96 -5.92
CA ARG A 154 15.71 24.36 -5.99
C ARG A 154 14.39 24.50 -6.71
N ILE A 155 13.51 25.32 -6.17
CA ILE A 155 12.19 25.60 -6.73
C ILE A 155 12.10 27.09 -7.04
N SER A 156 11.66 27.43 -8.25
CA SER A 156 11.30 28.81 -8.60
C SER A 156 9.79 28.92 -8.78
N TYR A 157 9.27 30.09 -8.44
CA TYR A 157 7.83 30.38 -8.50
C TYR A 157 7.55 31.48 -9.50
N ASN A 158 6.38 31.42 -10.12
CA ASN A 158 5.88 32.54 -10.90
C ASN A 158 5.27 33.62 -9.97
N ARG A 159 4.86 34.75 -10.55
CA ARG A 159 4.21 35.88 -9.85
C ARG A 159 2.91 35.57 -9.10
N LEU A 160 2.35 34.37 -9.26
CA LEU A 160 1.17 33.89 -8.52
C LEU A 160 1.55 32.97 -7.35
N GLY A 161 2.84 32.78 -7.07
CA GLY A 161 3.31 31.83 -6.05
C GLY A 161 3.16 30.37 -6.47
N LEU A 162 3.01 30.08 -7.76
CA LEU A 162 2.91 28.70 -8.26
C LEU A 162 4.28 28.21 -8.76
N PRO A 163 4.68 26.96 -8.47
CA PRO A 163 5.95 26.40 -8.92
C PRO A 163 6.09 26.54 -10.44
N GLU A 164 7.10 27.24 -10.91
CA GLU A 164 7.39 27.37 -12.33
C GLU A 164 8.46 26.37 -12.74
N THR A 165 9.46 26.15 -11.87
CA THR A 165 10.54 25.23 -12.17
C THR A 165 11.06 24.49 -10.95
N VAL A 166 11.52 23.25 -11.16
CA VAL A 166 12.21 22.44 -10.16
C VAL A 166 13.55 21.99 -10.75
N ASN A 167 14.63 22.30 -10.04
CA ASN A 167 16.00 22.00 -10.43
C ASN A 167 16.61 21.03 -9.42
N SER A 168 16.87 19.81 -9.86
CA SER A 168 17.64 18.82 -9.11
C SER A 168 19.13 18.87 -9.50
N PRO A 169 20.06 18.51 -8.60
CA PRO A 169 21.49 18.52 -8.89
C PRO A 169 21.83 17.72 -10.15
N GLY A 170 22.72 18.24 -11.00
CA GLY A 170 23.26 17.51 -12.15
C GLY A 170 22.32 17.32 -13.34
N LYS A 171 21.11 17.90 -13.32
CA LYS A 171 20.09 17.66 -14.36
C LYS A 171 19.50 18.92 -14.98
N GLN A 172 18.74 18.75 -16.06
CA GLN A 172 17.94 19.80 -16.67
C GLN A 172 16.74 20.17 -15.79
N GLN A 173 15.97 21.18 -16.16
CA GLN A 173 14.92 21.77 -15.33
C GLN A 173 13.53 21.22 -15.67
N ASP A 174 12.76 20.73 -14.69
CA ASP A 174 11.32 20.52 -14.85
C ASP A 174 10.61 21.87 -14.89
N ARG A 175 9.60 22.01 -15.77
CA ARG A 175 8.86 23.26 -15.94
C ARG A 175 7.35 23.05 -15.94
N TYR A 176 6.66 23.84 -15.13
CA TYR A 176 5.21 23.84 -15.00
C TYR A 176 4.64 25.15 -15.55
N THR A 177 3.54 25.03 -16.29
CA THR A 177 2.78 26.18 -16.79
C THR A 177 1.37 26.11 -16.22
N TRP A 178 0.86 27.27 -15.81
CA TRP A 178 -0.44 27.42 -15.18
C TRP A 178 -1.31 28.36 -16.01
N ASN A 179 -2.61 28.09 -16.08
CA ASN A 179 -3.54 29.01 -16.71
C ASN A 179 -3.90 30.17 -15.76
N ALA A 180 -4.74 31.10 -16.23
CA ALA A 180 -5.13 32.28 -15.45
C ALA A 180 -5.95 31.95 -14.18
N LEU A 181 -6.48 30.73 -14.05
CA LEU A 181 -7.17 30.25 -12.84
C LEU A 181 -6.21 29.53 -11.87
N GLY A 182 -4.90 29.48 -12.17
CA GLY A 182 -3.92 28.75 -11.36
C GLY A 182 -3.98 27.23 -11.53
N LEU A 183 -4.62 26.72 -12.59
CA LEU A 183 -4.68 25.28 -12.90
C LEU A 183 -3.55 24.90 -13.87
N MET A 184 -2.89 23.77 -13.63
CA MET A 184 -1.73 23.33 -14.43
C MET A 184 -2.14 23.03 -15.87
N SER A 185 -1.66 23.79 -16.84
CA SER A 185 -1.99 23.61 -18.26
C SER A 185 -0.96 22.80 -19.02
N SER A 186 0.29 22.77 -18.55
CA SER A 186 1.36 21.98 -19.16
C SER A 186 2.47 21.69 -18.15
N HIS A 187 3.04 20.50 -18.29
CA HIS A 187 4.25 20.09 -17.59
C HIS A 187 5.24 19.62 -18.64
N ARG A 188 6.40 20.29 -18.68
CA ARG A 188 7.54 19.87 -19.48
C ARG A 188 8.52 19.20 -18.54
N ARG A 189 8.73 17.90 -18.74
CA ARG A 189 9.70 17.14 -17.98
C ARG A 189 11.12 17.51 -18.37
N ILE A 190 12.04 17.11 -17.52
CA ILE A 190 13.49 17.18 -17.65
C ILE A 190 14.05 16.62 -18.97
N THR A 191 13.33 15.71 -19.61
CA THR A 191 13.70 15.09 -20.89
C THR A 191 13.17 15.84 -22.11
N GLY A 192 12.41 16.92 -21.88
CA GLY A 192 11.76 17.73 -22.90
C GLY A 192 10.38 17.22 -23.33
N SER A 193 9.94 16.05 -22.86
CA SER A 193 8.57 15.57 -23.08
C SER A 193 7.54 16.51 -22.43
N VAL A 194 6.35 16.56 -23.02
CA VAL A 194 5.30 17.50 -22.60
C VAL A 194 3.96 16.81 -22.54
N GLU A 195 3.37 16.86 -21.36
CA GLU A 195 1.96 16.59 -21.12
C GLU A 195 1.18 17.90 -20.90
N SER A 196 -0.12 17.85 -21.11
CA SER A 196 -0.99 19.02 -20.99
C SER A 196 -2.39 18.69 -20.49
N TRP A 197 -3.01 19.68 -19.85
CA TRP A 197 -4.38 19.60 -19.35
C TRP A 197 -5.21 20.75 -19.89
N ARG A 198 -6.47 20.45 -20.19
CA ARG A 198 -7.48 21.43 -20.59
C ARG A 198 -8.63 21.37 -19.61
N TYR A 199 -9.17 22.54 -19.29
CA TYR A 199 -10.24 22.68 -18.33
C TYR A 199 -11.47 23.31 -18.98
N THR A 200 -12.64 23.00 -18.44
CA THR A 200 -13.87 23.72 -18.70
C THR A 200 -13.79 25.15 -18.16
N PRO A 201 -14.68 26.08 -18.56
CA PRO A 201 -14.74 27.42 -17.98
C PRO A 201 -14.98 27.45 -16.45
N ARG A 202 -15.52 26.36 -15.88
CA ARG A 202 -15.70 26.18 -14.42
C ARG A 202 -14.47 25.59 -13.72
N GLY A 203 -13.37 25.36 -14.43
CA GLY A 203 -12.15 24.78 -13.87
C GLY A 203 -12.15 23.24 -13.76
N LEU A 204 -13.20 22.55 -14.21
CA LEU A 204 -13.22 21.07 -14.23
C LEU A 204 -12.31 20.52 -15.34
N LEU A 205 -11.55 19.45 -15.07
CA LEU A 205 -10.63 18.82 -16.04
C LEU A 205 -11.40 18.27 -17.25
N ALA A 206 -11.26 18.85 -18.43
CA ALA A 206 -11.94 18.42 -19.65
C ALA A 206 -11.14 17.39 -20.44
N ALA A 207 -9.82 17.54 -20.49
CA ALA A 207 -8.92 16.61 -21.18
C ALA A 207 -7.52 16.62 -20.58
N HIS A 208 -6.85 15.48 -20.66
CA HIS A 208 -5.43 15.30 -20.38
C HIS A 208 -4.82 14.63 -21.60
N THR A 209 -3.71 15.17 -22.07
CA THR A 209 -2.92 14.63 -23.17
C THR A 209 -1.54 14.30 -22.64
N ASP A 210 -1.18 13.03 -22.69
CA ASP A 210 0.11 12.55 -22.21
C ASP A 210 1.25 12.88 -23.20
N GLU A 211 2.45 12.45 -22.84
CA GLU A 211 3.67 12.69 -23.60
C GLU A 211 3.65 12.04 -25.00
N GLU A 212 2.90 10.95 -25.16
CA GLU A 212 2.66 10.22 -26.42
C GLU A 212 1.43 10.71 -27.20
N LYS A 213 0.83 11.83 -26.77
CA LYS A 213 -0.36 12.43 -27.40
C LYS A 213 -1.60 11.54 -27.37
N ARG A 214 -1.66 10.61 -26.42
CA ARG A 214 -2.87 9.87 -26.06
C ARG A 214 -3.71 10.79 -25.19
N GLU A 215 -5.01 10.85 -25.48
CA GLU A 215 -5.92 11.79 -24.83
C GLU A 215 -6.99 11.06 -24.03
N THR A 216 -7.13 11.42 -22.76
CA THR A 216 -8.28 11.05 -21.93
C THR A 216 -9.19 12.27 -21.80
N ARG A 217 -10.51 12.08 -21.92
CA ARG A 217 -11.51 13.16 -21.89
C ARG A 217 -12.58 12.89 -20.86
N TRP A 218 -12.97 13.94 -20.13
CA TRP A 218 -14.05 13.91 -19.16
C TRP A 218 -15.22 14.74 -19.66
N GLN A 219 -16.42 14.24 -19.41
CA GLN A 219 -17.67 14.95 -19.64
C GLN A 219 -18.41 15.07 -18.32
N TYR A 220 -19.08 16.19 -18.10
CA TYR A 220 -19.75 16.50 -16.84
C TYR A 220 -21.24 16.74 -17.05
N THR A 221 -22.04 16.42 -16.03
CA THR A 221 -23.42 16.89 -15.93
C THR A 221 -23.42 18.42 -15.70
N PRO A 222 -24.57 19.11 -15.88
CA PRO A 222 -24.69 20.53 -15.58
C PRO A 222 -24.33 20.90 -14.13
N GLU A 223 -24.42 19.96 -13.19
CA GLU A 223 -24.05 20.11 -11.77
C GLU A 223 -22.55 19.88 -11.52
N GLY A 224 -21.77 19.54 -12.56
CA GLY A 224 -20.32 19.34 -12.47
C GLY A 224 -19.89 17.93 -12.06
N ARG A 225 -20.77 16.93 -12.11
CA ARG A 225 -20.45 15.52 -11.80
C ARG A 225 -19.96 14.80 -13.04
N VAL A 226 -18.99 13.89 -12.94
CA VAL A 226 -18.44 13.17 -14.10
C VAL A 226 -19.54 12.30 -14.71
N ALA A 227 -20.02 12.62 -15.91
CA ALA A 227 -21.02 11.84 -16.63
C ALA A 227 -20.38 10.74 -17.49
N ALA A 228 -19.19 11.00 -18.03
CA ALA A 228 -18.45 10.03 -18.82
C ALA A 228 -16.95 10.28 -18.81
N LEU A 229 -16.20 9.18 -18.96
CA LEU A 229 -14.75 9.17 -19.17
C LEU A 229 -14.47 8.45 -20.50
N THR A 230 -13.80 9.12 -21.42
CA THR A 230 -13.40 8.54 -22.72
C THR A 230 -11.89 8.40 -22.76
N ASN A 231 -11.39 7.17 -22.94
CA ASN A 231 -9.95 6.91 -23.03
C ASN A 231 -9.41 7.23 -24.43
N GLY A 232 -8.09 7.04 -24.63
CA GLY A 232 -7.42 7.33 -25.90
C GLY A 232 -7.90 6.53 -27.11
N ASN A 233 -8.58 5.40 -26.90
CA ASN A 233 -9.21 4.62 -27.97
C ASN A 233 -10.58 5.17 -28.38
N GLY A 234 -11.17 6.07 -27.60
CA GLY A 234 -12.56 6.49 -27.74
C GLY A 234 -13.57 5.60 -26.99
N ALA A 235 -13.10 4.57 -26.29
CA ALA A 235 -13.92 3.74 -25.42
C ALA A 235 -14.35 4.52 -24.18
N GLN A 236 -15.59 4.30 -23.73
CA GLN A 236 -16.26 5.19 -22.78
C GLN A 236 -16.79 4.44 -21.54
N TYR A 237 -16.44 4.97 -20.37
CA TYR A 237 -17.17 4.71 -19.12
C TYR A 237 -18.28 5.74 -18.99
N ARG A 238 -19.46 5.31 -18.54
CA ARG A 238 -20.60 6.21 -18.27
C ARG A 238 -21.06 6.07 -16.83
N PHE A 239 -21.37 7.19 -16.21
CA PHE A 239 -21.73 7.27 -14.81
C PHE A 239 -23.09 7.96 -14.65
N SER A 240 -23.87 7.52 -13.67
CA SER A 240 -25.14 8.15 -13.30
C SER A 240 -25.14 8.42 -11.80
N HIS A 241 -25.69 9.58 -11.44
CA HIS A 241 -25.75 10.04 -10.05
C HIS A 241 -27.21 10.25 -9.66
N ASP A 242 -27.51 10.09 -8.38
CA ASP A 242 -28.79 10.50 -7.83
C ASP A 242 -28.89 12.02 -7.63
N ALA A 243 -30.01 12.51 -7.09
CA ALA A 243 -30.20 13.94 -6.82
C ALA A 243 -29.13 14.51 -5.87
N ASP A 244 -28.70 13.72 -4.88
CA ASP A 244 -27.72 14.11 -3.87
C ASP A 244 -26.27 14.07 -4.40
N GLY A 245 -26.03 13.39 -5.52
CA GLY A 245 -24.71 13.34 -6.18
C GLY A 245 -23.88 12.13 -5.92
N ARG A 246 -24.51 11.11 -5.35
CA ARG A 246 -23.88 9.82 -5.12
C ARG A 246 -23.93 9.03 -6.42
N LEU A 247 -22.84 8.33 -6.73
CA LEU A 247 -22.76 7.44 -7.89
C LEU A 247 -23.74 6.28 -7.67
N VAL A 248 -24.73 6.15 -8.56
CA VAL A 248 -25.74 5.07 -8.50
C VAL A 248 -25.60 4.09 -9.66
N ARG A 249 -24.87 4.43 -10.72
CA ARG A 249 -24.61 3.50 -11.82
C ARG A 249 -23.30 3.78 -12.54
N GLU A 250 -22.60 2.72 -12.89
CA GLU A 250 -21.44 2.69 -13.80
C GLU A 250 -21.75 1.75 -14.98
N VAL A 251 -21.39 2.16 -16.20
CA VAL A 251 -21.31 1.30 -17.38
C VAL A 251 -19.91 1.36 -17.93
N ARG A 252 -19.28 0.19 -18.05
CA ARG A 252 -17.93 0.04 -18.59
C ARG A 252 -17.95 -0.01 -20.13
N PRO A 253 -16.80 0.19 -20.79
CA PRO A 253 -16.71 0.11 -22.25
C PRO A 253 -17.16 -1.21 -22.87
N ASP A 254 -17.05 -2.32 -22.14
CA ASP A 254 -17.50 -3.65 -22.55
C ASP A 254 -19.02 -3.86 -22.41
N GLY A 255 -19.74 -2.90 -21.84
CA GLY A 255 -21.18 -2.96 -21.58
C GLY A 255 -21.57 -3.54 -20.21
N LEU A 256 -20.62 -4.08 -19.43
CA LEU A 256 -20.87 -4.51 -18.06
C LEU A 256 -21.28 -3.29 -17.24
N SER A 257 -22.36 -3.43 -16.47
CA SER A 257 -22.85 -2.33 -15.64
C SER A 257 -22.99 -2.72 -14.17
N ARG A 258 -22.73 -1.76 -13.28
CA ARG A 258 -22.91 -1.87 -11.85
C ARG A 258 -23.89 -0.80 -11.40
N THR A 259 -24.91 -1.20 -10.64
CA THR A 259 -25.87 -0.30 -10.01
C THR A 259 -25.66 -0.35 -8.49
N PHE A 260 -25.47 0.80 -7.88
CA PHE A 260 -25.25 0.98 -6.44
C PHE A 260 -26.57 1.39 -5.81
N ILE A 261 -27.08 0.56 -4.91
CA ILE A 261 -28.36 0.76 -4.22
C ILE A 261 -28.06 1.30 -2.83
N LEU A 262 -28.55 2.50 -2.54
CA LEU A 262 -28.31 3.24 -1.31
C LEU A 262 -29.57 3.26 -0.44
N ASP A 263 -29.41 3.28 0.87
CA ASP A 263 -30.51 3.59 1.80
C ASP A 263 -30.73 5.10 1.97
N ASP A 264 -31.70 5.47 2.80
CA ASP A 264 -32.04 6.87 3.09
C ASP A 264 -30.91 7.61 3.85
N SER A 265 -30.00 6.88 4.49
CA SER A 265 -28.79 7.44 5.11
C SER A 265 -27.66 7.66 4.09
N GLY A 266 -27.84 7.18 2.86
CA GLY A 266 -26.84 7.22 1.79
C GLY A 266 -25.81 6.11 1.85
N TYR A 267 -26.00 5.10 2.70
CA TYR A 267 -25.11 3.96 2.76
C TYR A 267 -25.45 2.93 1.68
N LEU A 268 -24.43 2.29 1.14
CA LEU A 268 -24.56 1.21 0.18
C LEU A 268 -25.18 -0.03 0.85
N THR A 269 -26.32 -0.49 0.33
CA THR A 269 -27.03 -1.69 0.78
C THR A 269 -26.94 -2.83 -0.22
N ALA A 270 -26.70 -2.54 -1.50
CA ALA A 270 -26.41 -3.56 -2.48
C ALA A 270 -25.66 -3.03 -3.71
N ILE A 271 -24.84 -3.90 -4.30
CA ILE A 271 -24.28 -3.73 -5.64
C ILE A 271 -24.94 -4.76 -6.54
N GLN A 272 -25.60 -4.31 -7.59
CA GLN A 272 -26.13 -5.17 -8.64
C GLN A 272 -25.27 -5.05 -9.89
N THR A 273 -24.65 -6.15 -10.31
CA THR A 273 -23.87 -6.23 -11.53
C THR A 273 -24.67 -6.92 -12.63
N THR A 274 -24.89 -6.24 -13.75
CA THR A 274 -25.46 -6.84 -14.96
C THR A 274 -24.34 -7.11 -15.95
N GLY A 275 -24.15 -8.40 -16.27
CA GLY A 275 -23.15 -8.89 -17.22
C GLY A 275 -23.48 -8.50 -18.65
N THR A 276 -22.50 -8.66 -19.54
CA THR A 276 -22.63 -8.27 -20.95
C THR A 276 -23.65 -9.09 -21.73
N GLN A 277 -24.17 -10.20 -21.17
CA GLN A 277 -25.20 -11.05 -21.77
C GLN A 277 -26.53 -10.97 -21.01
N GLY A 278 -26.64 -10.08 -20.01
CA GLY A 278 -27.87 -9.81 -19.25
C GLY A 278 -27.99 -10.55 -17.92
N GLY A 279 -27.05 -11.45 -17.58
CA GLY A 279 -27.02 -12.11 -16.28
C GLY A 279 -26.83 -11.11 -15.14
N VAL A 280 -27.46 -11.35 -13.99
CA VAL A 280 -27.44 -10.43 -12.85
C VAL A 280 -26.83 -11.12 -11.63
N ARG A 281 -25.78 -10.52 -11.07
CA ARG A 281 -25.22 -10.86 -9.75
C ARG A 281 -25.54 -9.73 -8.76
N ARG A 282 -25.82 -10.09 -7.51
CA ARG A 282 -26.09 -9.11 -6.45
C ARG A 282 -25.25 -9.42 -5.23
N GLU A 283 -24.64 -8.39 -4.67
CA GLU A 283 -24.01 -8.40 -3.36
C GLU A 283 -24.78 -7.45 -2.45
N THR A 284 -25.23 -7.89 -1.29
CA THR A 284 -25.90 -7.04 -0.28
C THR A 284 -24.95 -6.70 0.86
N GLN A 285 -25.18 -5.56 1.50
CA GLN A 285 -24.39 -5.06 2.62
C GLN A 285 -25.31 -4.57 3.74
N GLN A 286 -24.90 -4.83 4.97
CA GLN A 286 -25.55 -4.29 6.17
C GLN A 286 -24.51 -3.56 7.01
N ARG A 287 -24.92 -2.47 7.64
CA ARG A 287 -24.07 -1.61 8.46
C ARG A 287 -24.70 -1.35 9.80
N ASP A 288 -23.88 -1.02 10.78
CA ASP A 288 -24.33 -0.53 12.08
C ASP A 288 -24.69 0.96 12.01
N ALA A 289 -25.12 1.55 13.12
CA ALA A 289 -25.50 2.96 13.19
C ALA A 289 -24.30 3.92 13.01
N LEU A 290 -23.06 3.43 13.12
CA LEU A 290 -21.85 4.20 12.80
C LEU A 290 -21.49 4.13 11.31
N GLY A 291 -22.18 3.27 10.54
CA GLY A 291 -21.89 3.03 9.13
C GLY A 291 -20.79 2.01 8.88
N ARG A 292 -20.30 1.31 9.92
CA ARG A 292 -19.32 0.22 9.79
C ARG A 292 -20.00 -1.02 9.21
N LEU A 293 -19.29 -1.78 8.41
CA LEU A 293 -19.84 -2.91 7.67
C LEU A 293 -20.05 -4.11 8.59
N LEU A 294 -21.30 -4.50 8.87
CA LEU A 294 -21.59 -5.68 9.71
C LEU A 294 -21.64 -6.97 8.92
N ARG A 295 -22.12 -6.90 7.67
CA ARG A 295 -22.32 -8.09 6.84
C ARG A 295 -22.22 -7.76 5.35
N THR A 296 -21.63 -8.67 4.58
CA THR A 296 -21.84 -8.76 3.13
C THR A 296 -22.36 -10.14 2.76
N GLU A 297 -23.13 -10.23 1.69
CA GLU A 297 -23.67 -11.50 1.21
C GLU A 297 -23.81 -11.50 -0.31
N ASN A 298 -23.51 -12.64 -0.92
CA ASN A 298 -23.76 -12.91 -2.33
C ASN A 298 -24.15 -14.38 -2.52
N GLU A 299 -24.29 -14.81 -3.77
CA GLU A 299 -24.66 -16.18 -4.16
C GLU A 299 -23.87 -17.29 -3.45
N HIS A 300 -22.58 -17.05 -3.17
CA HIS A 300 -21.65 -18.08 -2.70
C HIS A 300 -21.26 -17.97 -1.23
N GLY A 301 -21.56 -16.86 -0.56
CA GLY A 301 -21.25 -16.75 0.87
C GLY A 301 -21.62 -15.42 1.50
N GLN A 302 -21.64 -15.46 2.83
CA GLN A 302 -21.83 -14.33 3.71
C GLN A 302 -20.53 -14.05 4.48
N ARG A 303 -20.12 -12.78 4.59
CA ARG A 303 -19.10 -12.33 5.54
C ARG A 303 -19.74 -11.50 6.64
N THR A 304 -19.33 -11.69 7.89
CA THR A 304 -19.71 -10.81 9.01
C THR A 304 -18.48 -10.21 9.66
N PHE A 305 -18.59 -8.99 10.15
CA PHE A 305 -17.48 -8.26 10.76
C PHE A 305 -17.84 -7.86 12.19
N SER A 306 -16.85 -7.86 13.06
CA SER A 306 -16.95 -7.38 14.43
C SER A 306 -15.88 -6.34 14.69
N TYR A 307 -16.15 -5.41 15.61
CA TYR A 307 -15.30 -4.25 15.85
C TYR A 307 -15.07 -4.04 17.36
N ASN A 308 -13.92 -3.48 17.72
CA ASN A 308 -13.68 -2.97 19.08
C ASN A 308 -14.20 -1.53 19.24
N ARG A 309 -13.90 -0.92 20.39
CA ARG A 309 -14.30 0.44 20.71
C ARG A 309 -13.58 1.53 19.90
N LEU A 310 -12.39 1.21 19.37
CA LEU A 310 -11.60 2.05 18.46
C LEU A 310 -11.99 1.86 16.98
N ASP A 311 -13.12 1.20 16.72
CA ASP A 311 -13.63 0.92 15.36
C ASP A 311 -12.71 0.03 14.50
N GLN A 312 -11.80 -0.69 15.15
CA GLN A 312 -10.91 -1.65 14.49
C GLN A 312 -11.59 -3.02 14.39
N ILE A 313 -11.37 -3.72 13.27
CA ILE A 313 -11.93 -5.06 13.05
C ILE A 313 -11.31 -6.04 14.04
N THR A 314 -12.13 -6.73 14.82
CA THR A 314 -11.73 -7.81 15.75
C THR A 314 -12.01 -9.20 15.21
N ALA A 315 -12.96 -9.33 14.29
CA ALA A 315 -13.21 -10.59 13.59
C ALA A 315 -13.83 -10.38 12.23
N VAL A 316 -13.47 -11.26 11.28
CA VAL A 316 -14.19 -11.46 10.02
C VAL A 316 -14.52 -12.94 9.90
N THR A 317 -15.80 -13.27 9.74
CA THR A 317 -16.28 -14.65 9.60
C THR A 317 -16.88 -14.86 8.23
N LEU A 318 -16.41 -15.86 7.49
CA LEU A 318 -16.99 -16.33 6.24
C LEU A 318 -17.89 -17.54 6.49
N THR A 319 -19.15 -17.44 6.09
CA THR A 319 -20.11 -18.55 6.06
C THR A 319 -20.52 -18.80 4.61
N PRO A 320 -20.01 -19.85 3.96
CA PRO A 320 -20.39 -20.20 2.59
C PRO A 320 -21.87 -20.62 2.51
N THR A 321 -22.54 -20.26 1.41
CA THR A 321 -23.85 -20.83 1.07
C THR A 321 -23.69 -22.27 0.58
N GLU A 322 -24.81 -23.00 0.45
CA GLU A 322 -24.80 -24.34 -0.14
C GLU A 322 -24.20 -24.34 -1.55
N ALA A 323 -24.54 -23.35 -2.38
CA ALA A 323 -23.96 -23.16 -3.71
C ALA A 323 -22.44 -22.94 -3.64
N GLY A 324 -21.95 -22.10 -2.73
CA GLY A 324 -20.52 -21.86 -2.53
C GLY A 324 -19.76 -23.13 -2.12
N GLN A 325 -20.36 -23.98 -1.30
CA GLN A 325 -19.77 -25.25 -0.89
C GLN A 325 -19.74 -26.26 -2.05
N GLN A 326 -20.86 -26.42 -2.75
CA GLN A 326 -21.00 -27.45 -3.80
C GLN A 326 -20.24 -27.11 -5.08
N GLN A 327 -20.33 -25.85 -5.53
CA GLN A 327 -19.74 -25.42 -6.81
C GLN A 327 -18.26 -25.05 -6.66
N HIS A 328 -17.88 -24.45 -5.52
CA HIS A 328 -16.57 -23.84 -5.34
C HIS A 328 -15.74 -24.45 -4.20
N ARG A 329 -16.25 -25.46 -3.49
CA ARG A 329 -15.59 -26.08 -2.32
C ARG A 329 -15.21 -25.06 -1.24
N MET A 330 -15.98 -23.98 -1.11
CA MET A 330 -15.74 -22.97 -0.08
C MET A 330 -15.94 -23.57 1.32
N GLN A 331 -15.09 -23.15 2.27
CA GLN A 331 -15.13 -23.59 3.66
C GLN A 331 -15.44 -22.40 4.55
N ALA A 332 -16.16 -22.65 5.65
CA ALA A 332 -16.33 -21.64 6.68
C ALA A 332 -14.98 -21.33 7.33
N ASP A 333 -14.77 -20.06 7.64
CA ASP A 333 -13.51 -19.57 8.20
C ASP A 333 -13.75 -18.34 9.07
N THR A 334 -12.87 -18.10 10.03
CA THR A 334 -12.88 -16.88 10.85
C THR A 334 -11.46 -16.41 11.07
N VAL A 335 -11.21 -15.14 10.75
CA VAL A 335 -9.97 -14.46 11.13
C VAL A 335 -10.28 -13.52 12.29
N ARG A 336 -9.50 -13.58 13.37
CA ARG A 336 -9.66 -12.71 14.56
C ARG A 336 -8.40 -11.90 14.81
N PHE A 337 -8.58 -10.72 15.38
CA PHE A 337 -7.53 -9.77 15.70
C PHE A 337 -7.64 -9.35 17.16
N GLU A 338 -6.50 -9.27 17.84
CA GLU A 338 -6.37 -8.73 19.18
C GLU A 338 -5.53 -7.46 19.14
N TYR A 339 -5.87 -6.49 19.98
CA TYR A 339 -5.20 -5.21 20.08
C TYR A 339 -4.90 -4.89 21.54
N ASP A 340 -3.85 -4.12 21.78
CA ASP A 340 -3.68 -3.42 23.05
C ASP A 340 -4.68 -2.25 23.18
N ARG A 341 -4.73 -1.59 24.34
CA ARG A 341 -5.70 -0.50 24.62
C ARG A 341 -5.40 0.77 23.83
N SER A 342 -4.20 0.90 23.28
CA SER A 342 -3.83 1.99 22.37
C SER A 342 -4.20 1.70 20.91
N GLY A 343 -4.61 0.47 20.60
CA GLY A 343 -5.00 0.03 19.26
C GLY A 343 -3.87 -0.63 18.45
N TRP A 344 -2.74 -1.02 19.05
CA TRP A 344 -1.72 -1.78 18.33
C TRP A 344 -2.08 -3.26 18.27
N LEU A 345 -1.94 -3.88 17.09
CA LEU A 345 -2.23 -5.30 16.88
C LEU A 345 -1.26 -6.19 17.67
N THR A 346 -1.78 -7.04 18.55
CA THR A 346 -1.04 -7.97 19.41
C THR A 346 -1.17 -9.43 18.97
N ALA A 347 -2.25 -9.80 18.28
CA ALA A 347 -2.36 -11.13 17.67
C ALA A 347 -3.28 -11.15 16.45
N GLU A 348 -3.00 -12.08 15.55
CA GLU A 348 -3.87 -12.47 14.45
C GLU A 348 -4.11 -13.99 14.51
N HIS A 349 -5.38 -14.42 14.50
CA HIS A 349 -5.76 -15.82 14.52
C HIS A 349 -6.48 -16.18 13.22
N ALA A 350 -5.94 -17.14 12.46
CA ALA A 350 -6.52 -17.62 11.21
C ALA A 350 -6.61 -19.16 11.19
N GLY A 351 -7.33 -19.72 10.22
CA GLY A 351 -7.55 -21.18 10.13
C GLY A 351 -6.28 -22.03 10.05
N ASN A 352 -5.17 -21.48 9.57
CA ASN A 352 -3.88 -22.18 9.47
C ASN A 352 -2.90 -21.85 10.62
N GLY A 353 -3.31 -21.09 11.63
CA GLY A 353 -2.43 -20.72 12.74
C GLY A 353 -2.70 -19.35 13.34
N SER A 354 -2.05 -19.07 14.48
CA SER A 354 -2.04 -17.76 15.11
C SER A 354 -0.65 -17.14 15.06
N ILE A 355 -0.58 -15.83 14.87
CA ILE A 355 0.62 -15.03 14.95
C ILE A 355 0.44 -14.05 16.11
N CYS A 356 1.43 -13.92 16.97
CA CYS A 356 1.41 -13.00 18.11
C CYS A 356 2.59 -12.03 18.03
N TYR A 357 2.36 -10.76 18.41
CA TYR A 357 3.35 -9.69 18.34
C TYR A 357 3.71 -9.20 19.73
N GLN A 358 5.00 -9.11 20.02
CA GLN A 358 5.53 -8.20 21.04
C GLN A 358 6.06 -6.94 20.35
N ARG A 359 5.85 -5.79 20.98
CA ARG A 359 6.22 -4.49 20.42
C ARG A 359 7.03 -3.68 21.41
N ASP A 360 7.91 -2.83 20.88
CA ASP A 360 8.61 -1.81 21.67
C ASP A 360 7.68 -0.62 21.99
N ALA A 361 8.20 0.38 22.70
CA ALA A 361 7.47 1.58 23.08
C ALA A 361 7.08 2.50 21.89
N LEU A 362 7.58 2.23 20.67
CA LEU A 362 7.23 2.95 19.45
C LEU A 362 6.25 2.16 18.57
N GLY A 363 5.96 0.91 18.94
CA GLY A 363 5.03 0.04 18.23
C GLY A 363 5.69 -0.84 17.19
N ASN A 364 7.02 -0.86 17.11
CA ASN A 364 7.73 -1.73 16.20
C ASN A 364 7.63 -3.19 16.70
N PRO A 365 7.30 -4.16 15.83
CA PRO A 365 7.22 -5.56 16.22
C PRO A 365 8.61 -6.15 16.47
N THR A 366 8.96 -6.38 17.73
CA THR A 366 10.28 -6.88 18.16
C THR A 366 10.36 -8.40 18.22
N ASP A 367 9.23 -9.08 18.46
CA ASP A 367 9.10 -10.53 18.42
C ASP A 367 7.76 -10.90 17.79
N ILE A 368 7.80 -11.79 16.81
CA ILE A 368 6.63 -12.34 16.14
C ILE A 368 6.65 -13.85 16.37
N THR A 369 5.74 -14.33 17.23
CA THR A 369 5.56 -15.76 17.46
C THR A 369 4.73 -16.35 16.33
N LEU A 370 5.29 -17.31 15.61
CA LEU A 370 4.69 -17.98 14.45
C LEU A 370 3.76 -19.14 14.89
N PRO A 371 2.81 -19.58 14.05
CA PRO A 371 1.92 -20.70 14.36
C PRO A 371 2.60 -22.00 14.78
N ASP A 372 3.82 -22.19 14.28
CA ASP A 372 4.60 -23.38 14.51
C ASP A 372 5.51 -23.24 15.77
N GLY A 373 5.43 -22.10 16.46
CA GLY A 373 6.14 -21.79 17.71
C GLY A 373 7.54 -21.20 17.51
N GLN A 374 7.96 -20.93 16.28
CA GLN A 374 9.20 -20.20 16.03
C GLN A 374 9.01 -18.71 16.33
N HIS A 375 10.09 -18.02 16.66
CA HIS A 375 10.12 -16.59 16.97
C HIS A 375 10.91 -15.83 15.91
N LEU A 376 10.24 -14.95 15.18
CA LEU A 376 10.85 -14.00 14.25
C LEU A 376 11.08 -12.68 15.00
N THR A 377 12.34 -12.38 15.32
CA THR A 377 12.71 -11.21 16.15
C THR A 377 13.38 -10.13 15.33
N HIS A 378 13.09 -8.87 15.66
CA HIS A 378 13.67 -7.68 15.05
C HIS A 378 14.38 -6.81 16.09
N LEU A 379 15.52 -6.25 15.70
CA LEU A 379 16.17 -5.17 16.43
C LEU A 379 16.04 -3.88 15.64
N TYR A 380 15.72 -2.79 16.32
CA TYR A 380 15.57 -1.46 15.73
C TYR A 380 16.55 -0.47 16.36
N TYR A 381 16.87 0.59 15.63
CA TYR A 381 17.58 1.75 16.17
C TYR A 381 16.89 3.06 15.75
N GLY A 382 17.20 4.14 16.48
CA GLY A 382 16.63 5.46 16.23
C GLY A 382 15.10 5.42 16.22
N SER A 383 14.49 5.94 15.17
CA SER A 383 13.04 6.09 15.00
C SER A 383 12.35 4.85 14.41
N GLY A 384 12.94 3.66 14.59
CA GLY A 384 12.37 2.40 14.09
C GLY A 384 13.06 1.85 12.83
N HIS A 385 14.34 2.19 12.58
CA HIS A 385 15.10 1.59 11.48
C HIS A 385 15.55 0.17 11.85
N LEU A 386 15.16 -0.83 11.05
CA LEU A 386 15.49 -2.24 11.30
C LEU A 386 17.00 -2.47 11.20
N LEU A 387 17.63 -2.85 12.31
CA LEU A 387 19.05 -3.21 12.38
C LEU A 387 19.30 -4.68 12.04
N GLN A 388 18.42 -5.57 12.50
CA GLN A 388 18.63 -7.01 12.40
C GLN A 388 17.29 -7.77 12.38
N THR A 389 17.23 -8.85 11.61
CA THR A 389 16.18 -9.87 11.67
C THR A 389 16.78 -11.24 12.00
N ALA A 390 16.16 -11.95 12.94
CA ALA A 390 16.57 -13.30 13.36
C ALA A 390 15.37 -14.25 13.49
N LEU A 391 15.60 -15.56 13.30
CA LEU A 391 14.58 -16.61 13.50
C LEU A 391 15.07 -17.64 14.53
N ASP A 392 14.36 -17.77 15.65
CA ASP A 392 14.77 -18.52 16.85
C ASP A 392 16.22 -18.20 17.27
N GLY A 393 16.55 -16.91 17.35
CA GLY A 393 17.88 -16.43 17.71
C GLY A 393 18.97 -16.61 16.65
N LEU A 394 18.70 -17.25 15.51
CA LEU A 394 19.62 -17.27 14.37
C LEU A 394 19.51 -15.95 13.61
N THR A 395 20.52 -15.10 13.69
CA THR A 395 20.63 -13.90 12.84
C THR A 395 20.56 -14.31 11.37
N VAL A 396 19.53 -13.81 10.68
CA VAL A 396 19.35 -14.07 9.25
C VAL A 396 19.97 -12.94 8.45
N SER A 397 19.66 -11.69 8.79
CA SER A 397 20.19 -10.51 8.11
C SER A 397 20.37 -9.35 9.10
N GLU A 398 21.46 -8.63 8.94
CA GLU A 398 21.77 -7.33 9.55
C GLU A 398 21.81 -6.26 8.46
N TYR A 399 21.63 -4.99 8.83
CA TYR A 399 21.49 -3.88 7.90
C TYR A 399 22.30 -2.67 8.33
N GLU A 400 23.02 -2.06 7.39
CA GLU A 400 23.63 -0.73 7.57
C GLU A 400 23.02 0.28 6.61
N ARG A 401 23.00 1.55 7.02
CA ARG A 401 22.38 2.65 6.28
C ARG A 401 23.29 3.86 6.17
N ASP A 402 23.06 4.65 5.12
CA ASP A 402 23.71 5.95 4.94
C ASP A 402 23.01 7.07 5.73
N SER A 403 23.37 8.31 5.40
CA SER A 403 22.85 9.51 6.05
C SER A 403 21.41 9.86 5.70
N LEU A 404 20.89 9.25 4.64
CA LEU A 404 19.50 9.40 4.20
C LEU A 404 18.66 8.17 4.59
N HIS A 405 19.20 7.33 5.48
CA HIS A 405 18.58 6.07 5.93
C HIS A 405 18.32 5.06 4.82
N ARG A 406 19.07 5.12 3.72
CA ARG A 406 19.00 4.12 2.66
C ARG A 406 19.91 2.95 3.00
N GLN A 407 19.44 1.73 2.77
CA GLN A 407 20.24 0.54 3.02
C GLN A 407 21.49 0.47 2.11
N ILE A 408 22.69 0.48 2.69
CA ILE A 408 23.96 0.36 1.96
C ILE A 408 24.63 -1.01 2.11
N MET A 409 24.22 -1.79 3.11
CA MET A 409 24.72 -3.16 3.30
C MET A 409 23.62 -4.02 3.94
N ARG A 410 23.56 -5.29 3.54
CA ARG A 410 22.87 -6.36 4.27
C ARG A 410 23.72 -7.63 4.37
N THR A 411 23.64 -8.35 5.48
CA THR A 411 24.23 -9.69 5.60
C THR A 411 23.27 -10.76 5.11
N GLN A 412 23.80 -11.79 4.44
CA GLN A 412 23.05 -12.89 3.84
C GLN A 412 23.86 -14.19 3.95
N GLY A 413 23.92 -14.74 5.16
CA GLY A 413 24.78 -15.88 5.49
C GLY A 413 26.24 -15.45 5.53
N GLN A 414 27.13 -16.20 4.86
CA GLN A 414 28.53 -15.82 4.67
C GLN A 414 28.75 -14.79 3.55
N LEU A 415 27.69 -14.10 3.11
CA LEU A 415 27.79 -12.99 2.17
C LEU A 415 27.36 -11.67 2.82
N ALA A 416 27.92 -10.57 2.33
CA ALA A 416 27.39 -9.23 2.54
C ALA A 416 27.06 -8.61 1.17
N THR A 417 25.83 -8.15 1.01
CA THR A 417 25.37 -7.46 -0.19
C THR A 417 25.42 -5.96 0.05
N TYR A 418 26.30 -5.28 -0.69
CA TYR A 418 26.47 -3.83 -0.67
C TYR A 418 25.66 -3.18 -1.77
N SER A 419 25.16 -1.98 -1.51
CA SER A 419 24.34 -1.18 -2.42
C SER A 419 24.87 0.25 -2.50
N GLY A 420 24.78 0.84 -3.69
CA GLY A 420 25.06 2.25 -3.88
C GLY A 420 24.01 2.93 -4.73
N TYR A 421 23.85 4.22 -4.53
CA TYR A 421 22.80 5.04 -5.14
C TYR A 421 23.42 6.11 -6.04
N ASP A 422 22.71 6.52 -7.08
CA ASP A 422 23.13 7.63 -7.93
C ASP A 422 22.77 9.00 -7.30
N ASP A 423 22.99 10.06 -8.07
CA ASP A 423 22.71 11.43 -7.64
C ASP A 423 21.22 11.70 -7.39
N ASP A 424 20.32 10.90 -7.98
CA ASP A 424 18.87 10.96 -7.75
C ASP A 424 18.40 10.11 -6.57
N GLY A 425 19.31 9.35 -5.97
CA GLY A 425 18.98 8.40 -4.92
C GLY A 425 18.34 7.11 -5.44
N LEU A 426 18.46 6.82 -6.74
CA LEU A 426 18.06 5.55 -7.32
C LEU A 426 19.17 4.51 -7.13
N LEU A 427 18.79 3.26 -6.86
CA LEU A 427 19.73 2.16 -6.68
C LEU A 427 20.56 1.98 -7.97
N SER A 428 21.86 2.25 -7.92
CA SER A 428 22.74 2.26 -9.09
C SER A 428 23.57 0.98 -9.22
N TRP A 429 23.88 0.30 -8.11
CA TRP A 429 24.58 -0.98 -8.14
C TRP A 429 24.36 -1.81 -6.88
N GLN A 430 24.51 -3.13 -7.03
CA GLN A 430 24.53 -4.11 -5.94
C GLN A 430 25.68 -5.12 -6.12
N ARG A 431 26.33 -5.52 -5.03
CA ARG A 431 27.44 -6.49 -5.03
C ARG A 431 27.38 -7.39 -3.79
N SER A 432 27.31 -8.72 -3.99
CA SER A 432 27.43 -9.69 -2.89
C SER A 432 28.86 -10.23 -2.81
N LEU A 433 29.51 -10.00 -1.67
CA LEU A 433 30.90 -10.38 -1.39
C LEU A 433 30.94 -11.41 -0.26
N ALA A 434 31.93 -12.31 -0.28
CA ALA A 434 32.13 -13.29 0.78
C ALA A 434 32.67 -12.67 2.08
N SER A 435 32.26 -13.22 3.22
CA SER A 435 32.76 -12.88 4.55
C SER A 435 34.29 -12.96 4.59
N GLY A 436 34.94 -11.87 5.04
CA GLY A 436 36.40 -11.74 5.06
C GLY A 436 36.99 -11.00 3.84
N SER A 437 36.16 -10.59 2.88
CA SER A 437 36.56 -9.60 1.86
C SER A 437 36.92 -8.26 2.53
N ALA A 438 37.77 -7.47 1.87
CA ALA A 438 38.18 -6.15 2.39
C ALA A 438 36.94 -5.28 2.67
N PRO A 439 36.92 -4.50 3.78
CA PRO A 439 35.80 -3.62 4.09
C PRO A 439 35.50 -2.67 2.93
N VAL A 440 34.23 -2.58 2.55
CA VAL A 440 33.78 -1.62 1.54
C VAL A 440 33.55 -0.28 2.23
N LEU A 441 34.35 0.73 1.88
CA LEU A 441 34.17 2.07 2.42
C LEU A 441 32.88 2.71 1.86
N PRO A 442 32.20 3.57 2.63
CA PRO A 442 31.03 4.31 2.15
C PRO A 442 31.33 5.03 0.84
N GLY A 443 30.43 4.87 -0.15
CA GLY A 443 30.54 5.48 -1.47
C GLY A 443 31.53 4.79 -2.43
N GLN A 444 32.29 3.77 -2.00
CA GLN A 444 33.11 2.98 -2.91
C GLN A 444 32.33 1.83 -3.53
N ARG A 445 32.43 1.69 -4.85
CA ARG A 445 31.86 0.57 -5.61
C ARG A 445 32.90 -0.54 -5.76
N PRO A 446 32.68 -1.74 -5.20
CA PRO A 446 33.59 -2.88 -5.36
C PRO A 446 33.72 -3.34 -6.82
N ALA A 447 34.88 -3.90 -7.16
CA ALA A 447 35.09 -4.55 -8.44
C ALA A 447 34.15 -5.77 -8.59
N ARG A 448 33.71 -6.06 -9.82
CA ARG A 448 32.87 -7.23 -10.10
C ARG A 448 33.59 -8.56 -9.84
N GLN A 449 34.91 -8.59 -10.03
CA GLN A 449 35.70 -9.80 -9.85
C GLN A 449 35.66 -10.28 -8.40
N GLY A 450 35.27 -11.54 -8.19
CA GLY A 450 35.15 -12.13 -6.85
C GLY A 450 33.80 -11.92 -6.17
N CYS A 451 32.86 -11.20 -6.79
CA CYS A 451 31.48 -11.12 -6.30
C CYS A 451 30.70 -12.40 -6.65
N VAL A 452 29.82 -12.84 -5.75
CA VAL A 452 28.86 -13.93 -6.01
C VAL A 452 27.71 -13.44 -6.89
N THR A 453 27.20 -12.23 -6.60
CA THR A 453 26.25 -11.53 -7.45
C THR A 453 26.75 -10.10 -7.71
N SER A 454 26.50 -9.57 -8.90
CA SER A 454 26.82 -8.18 -9.22
C SER A 454 25.85 -7.62 -10.24
N ARG A 455 25.23 -6.47 -9.92
CA ARG A 455 24.28 -5.79 -10.80
C ARG A 455 24.53 -4.30 -10.84
N ASP A 456 24.49 -3.72 -12.03
CA ASP A 456 24.53 -2.28 -12.24
C ASP A 456 23.26 -1.83 -12.95
N TYR A 457 22.65 -0.78 -12.42
CA TYR A 457 21.42 -0.19 -12.91
C TYR A 457 21.74 1.15 -13.54
N TYR A 458 21.33 1.32 -14.79
CA TYR A 458 21.46 2.57 -15.52
C TYR A 458 20.06 3.12 -15.74
N TRP A 459 19.75 4.19 -15.01
CA TRP A 459 18.48 4.88 -15.08
C TRP A 459 18.49 5.90 -16.21
N ASN A 460 17.37 6.04 -16.91
CA ASN A 460 17.19 7.14 -17.83
C ASN A 460 16.77 8.40 -17.06
N ASN A 461 16.72 9.54 -17.76
CA ASN A 461 16.33 10.82 -17.14
C ASN A 461 14.86 10.86 -16.67
N HIS A 462 14.04 9.86 -17.01
CA HIS A 462 12.66 9.70 -16.51
C HIS A 462 12.58 8.89 -15.19
N GLY A 463 13.71 8.38 -14.69
CA GLY A 463 13.74 7.51 -13.50
C GLY A 463 13.35 6.05 -13.81
N GLU A 464 13.39 5.64 -15.07
CA GLU A 464 13.11 4.27 -15.50
C GLU A 464 14.43 3.51 -15.70
N VAL A 465 14.46 2.22 -15.38
CA VAL A 465 15.65 1.38 -15.61
C VAL A 465 15.84 1.19 -17.11
N GLY A 466 16.87 1.80 -17.69
CA GLY A 466 17.25 1.64 -19.09
C GLY A 466 18.10 0.39 -19.32
N THR A 467 19.06 0.11 -18.43
CA THR A 467 19.90 -1.10 -18.54
C THR A 467 20.12 -1.71 -17.16
N ILE A 468 20.05 -3.04 -17.08
CA ILE A 468 20.58 -3.82 -15.97
C ILE A 468 21.75 -4.63 -16.51
N ASP A 469 22.96 -4.31 -16.07
CA ASP A 469 24.14 -5.11 -16.39
C ASP A 469 24.41 -6.11 -15.26
N ASP A 470 24.07 -7.37 -15.48
CA ASP A 470 24.14 -8.45 -14.49
C ASP A 470 25.37 -9.35 -14.72
N GLY A 471 26.10 -9.64 -13.66
CA GLY A 471 27.34 -10.42 -13.73
C GLY A 471 27.17 -11.89 -14.10
N LEU A 472 25.97 -12.46 -13.95
CA LEU A 472 25.67 -13.87 -14.28
C LEU A 472 24.93 -14.00 -15.61
N ARG A 473 24.07 -13.04 -15.94
CA ARG A 473 23.16 -13.08 -17.11
C ARG A 473 23.57 -12.17 -18.25
N GLY A 474 24.61 -11.36 -18.06
CA GLY A 474 24.95 -10.28 -18.97
C GLY A 474 23.94 -9.14 -18.89
N SER A 475 24.04 -8.20 -19.82
CA SER A 475 23.22 -6.99 -19.80
C SER A 475 21.85 -7.19 -20.46
N VAL A 476 20.81 -6.62 -19.85
CA VAL A 476 19.47 -6.42 -20.41
C VAL A 476 19.19 -4.94 -20.54
N VAL A 477 18.66 -4.55 -21.69
CA VAL A 477 18.30 -3.18 -22.04
C VAL A 477 16.78 -3.12 -22.21
N TYR A 478 16.18 -2.09 -21.62
CA TYR A 478 14.77 -1.77 -21.69
C TYR A 478 14.59 -0.47 -22.46
N SER A 479 13.54 -0.41 -23.28
CA SER A 479 13.12 0.82 -23.95
C SER A 479 11.69 1.16 -23.56
N TYR A 480 11.40 2.45 -23.45
CA TYR A 480 10.09 2.96 -23.08
C TYR A 480 9.61 4.00 -24.10
N ASP A 481 8.31 4.18 -24.22
CA ASP A 481 7.74 5.40 -24.81
C ASP A 481 7.89 6.58 -23.83
N ARG A 482 7.59 7.82 -24.24
CA ARG A 482 7.78 9.00 -23.38
C ARG A 482 6.81 9.09 -22.21
N SER A 483 5.77 8.25 -22.21
CA SER A 483 4.80 8.11 -21.13
C SER A 483 5.14 6.92 -20.21
N GLY A 484 6.29 6.27 -20.42
CA GLY A 484 6.83 5.21 -19.57
C GLY A 484 6.31 3.81 -19.83
N TYR A 485 5.65 3.56 -20.98
CA TYR A 485 5.28 2.18 -21.34
C TYR A 485 6.48 1.45 -21.92
N LEU A 486 6.76 0.27 -21.39
CA LEU A 486 7.85 -0.59 -21.87
C LEU A 486 7.60 -1.00 -23.32
N THR A 487 8.38 -0.50 -24.28
CA THR A 487 8.23 -0.79 -25.72
C THR A 487 9.14 -1.92 -26.20
N GLY A 488 10.17 -2.26 -25.44
CA GLY A 488 11.10 -3.31 -25.82
C GLY A 488 12.01 -3.76 -24.70
N ARG A 489 12.49 -4.98 -24.86
CA ARG A 489 13.50 -5.60 -23.99
C ARG A 489 14.44 -6.42 -24.87
N SER A 490 15.75 -6.27 -24.68
CA SER A 490 16.75 -7.09 -25.36
C SER A 490 17.96 -7.32 -24.48
N GLY A 491 18.70 -8.41 -24.69
CA GLY A 491 19.89 -8.70 -23.90
C GLY A 491 20.56 -10.00 -24.33
N GLN A 492 21.75 -10.28 -23.79
CA GLN A 492 22.55 -11.43 -24.20
C GLN A 492 21.87 -12.78 -23.93
N MET A 493 21.11 -12.88 -22.84
CA MET A 493 20.30 -14.06 -22.47
C MET A 493 18.79 -13.87 -22.72
N TYR A 494 18.38 -12.74 -23.32
CA TYR A 494 16.97 -12.39 -23.47
C TYR A 494 16.57 -12.37 -24.95
N ASP A 495 15.36 -12.85 -25.22
CA ASP A 495 14.75 -12.68 -26.53
C ASP A 495 14.56 -11.18 -26.82
N HIS A 496 14.61 -10.82 -28.10
CA HIS A 496 14.31 -9.45 -28.52
C HIS A 496 12.79 -9.28 -28.53
N ASP A 497 12.26 -8.83 -27.40
CA ASP A 497 10.83 -8.57 -27.25
C ASP A 497 10.51 -7.14 -27.65
N ARG A 498 9.39 -7.00 -28.35
CA ARG A 498 8.76 -5.72 -28.64
C ARG A 498 7.34 -5.74 -28.13
N TYR A 499 6.95 -4.66 -27.48
CA TYR A 499 5.63 -4.49 -26.91
C TYR A 499 4.94 -3.32 -27.59
N TYR A 500 3.67 -3.53 -27.92
CA TYR A 500 2.84 -2.57 -28.63
C TYR A 500 1.61 -2.29 -27.79
N TYR A 501 1.20 -1.04 -27.70
CA TYR A 501 0.04 -0.64 -26.93
C TYR A 501 -0.91 0.15 -27.81
N ASP A 502 -2.21 -0.04 -27.61
CA ASP A 502 -3.18 0.91 -28.13
C ASP A 502 -3.20 2.20 -27.29
N LYS A 503 -4.01 3.17 -27.69
CA LYS A 503 -4.07 4.49 -27.03
C LYS A 503 -4.69 4.45 -25.64
N ALA A 504 -5.27 3.32 -25.22
CA ALA A 504 -5.76 3.10 -23.86
C ALA A 504 -4.77 2.28 -23.00
N GLY A 505 -3.62 1.89 -23.55
CA GLY A 505 -2.62 1.09 -22.85
C GLY A 505 -2.91 -0.41 -22.82
N ASN A 506 -3.81 -0.91 -23.68
CA ASN A 506 -3.96 -2.35 -23.84
C ASN A 506 -2.80 -2.91 -24.67
N LEU A 507 -2.19 -3.99 -24.18
CA LEU A 507 -1.11 -4.69 -24.90
C LEU A 507 -1.65 -5.35 -26.18
N LEU A 508 -0.89 -5.23 -27.27
CA LEU A 508 -1.23 -5.73 -28.60
C LEU A 508 -0.21 -6.81 -29.03
N ASP A 509 -0.66 -7.77 -29.84
CA ASP A 509 0.20 -8.81 -30.44
C ASP A 509 1.22 -8.22 -31.43
N ASN A 510 0.86 -7.11 -32.09
CA ASN A 510 1.71 -6.39 -33.03
C ASN A 510 1.18 -4.96 -33.26
N GLU A 511 2.01 -4.12 -33.87
CA GLU A 511 1.70 -2.71 -34.18
C GLU A 511 0.46 -2.51 -35.06
N GLY A 512 0.13 -3.49 -35.92
CA GLY A 512 -1.01 -3.41 -36.85
C GLY A 512 -2.35 -3.82 -36.24
N GLN A 513 -2.37 -4.32 -34.99
CA GLN A 513 -3.61 -4.71 -34.34
C GLN A 513 -4.48 -3.49 -34.02
N GLY A 514 -5.78 -3.58 -34.32
CA GLY A 514 -6.75 -2.55 -33.95
C GLY A 514 -6.92 -2.40 -32.44
N ALA A 515 -7.39 -1.22 -32.03
CA ALA A 515 -7.62 -0.89 -30.62
C ALA A 515 -8.60 -1.86 -29.93
N VAL A 516 -8.29 -2.24 -28.69
CA VAL A 516 -9.14 -3.11 -27.86
C VAL A 516 -10.15 -2.25 -27.10
N MET A 517 -11.30 -1.99 -27.73
CA MET A 517 -12.31 -1.06 -27.20
C MET A 517 -12.93 -1.49 -25.86
N SER A 518 -12.99 -2.79 -25.59
CA SER A 518 -13.60 -3.34 -24.37
C SER A 518 -12.65 -3.38 -23.17
N ASN A 519 -11.35 -3.08 -23.37
CA ASN A 519 -10.27 -3.37 -22.42
C ASN A 519 -10.19 -4.86 -22.00
N ARG A 520 -10.84 -5.77 -22.75
CA ARG A 520 -10.71 -7.22 -22.56
C ARG A 520 -9.81 -7.78 -23.66
N LEU A 521 -8.55 -8.04 -23.30
CA LEU A 521 -7.55 -8.54 -24.26
C LEU A 521 -7.99 -9.91 -24.82
N PRO A 522 -8.13 -10.09 -26.14
CA PRO A 522 -8.45 -11.40 -26.73
C PRO A 522 -7.28 -12.39 -26.65
N GLY A 523 -6.06 -11.89 -26.43
CA GLY A 523 -4.83 -12.66 -26.35
C GLY A 523 -3.63 -11.74 -26.27
N CYS A 524 -2.47 -12.32 -25.97
CA CYS A 524 -1.16 -11.68 -26.10
C CYS A 524 -0.08 -12.74 -26.36
N GLY A 525 0.71 -12.56 -27.41
CA GLY A 525 1.74 -13.51 -27.84
C GLY A 525 1.12 -14.88 -28.14
N ARG A 526 1.53 -15.91 -27.40
CA ARG A 526 0.98 -17.27 -27.52
C ARG A 526 -0.30 -17.49 -26.71
N ASP A 527 -0.66 -16.55 -25.84
CA ASP A 527 -1.81 -16.69 -24.96
C ASP A 527 -3.06 -16.23 -25.69
N ARG A 528 -4.13 -17.00 -25.55
CA ARG A 528 -5.47 -16.64 -25.99
C ARG A 528 -6.38 -16.69 -24.78
N TYR A 529 -7.25 -15.69 -24.68
CA TYR A 529 -8.05 -15.42 -23.49
C TYR A 529 -9.54 -15.48 -23.83
N GLY A 530 -10.30 -16.21 -23.03
CA GLY A 530 -11.76 -16.18 -23.04
C GLY A 530 -12.28 -15.63 -21.73
N TYR A 531 -13.37 -14.86 -21.79
CA TYR A 531 -14.00 -14.25 -20.62
C TYR A 531 -15.48 -14.63 -20.57
N ASN A 532 -16.02 -14.72 -19.36
CA ASN A 532 -17.47 -14.78 -19.18
C ASN A 532 -18.10 -13.37 -19.25
N GLU A 533 -19.43 -13.30 -19.08
CA GLU A 533 -20.16 -12.03 -19.17
C GLU A 533 -19.80 -11.02 -18.06
N TRP A 534 -19.24 -11.48 -16.94
CA TRP A 534 -18.76 -10.64 -15.84
C TRP A 534 -17.31 -10.16 -16.01
N GLY A 535 -16.65 -10.56 -17.10
CA GLY A 535 -15.27 -10.15 -17.40
C GLY A 535 -14.21 -10.99 -16.69
N GLU A 536 -14.59 -12.11 -16.10
CA GLU A 536 -13.65 -13.04 -15.46
C GLU A 536 -13.01 -13.93 -16.54
N LEU A 537 -11.68 -14.11 -16.48
CA LEU A 537 -10.94 -14.94 -17.43
C LEU A 537 -11.29 -16.41 -17.22
N THR A 538 -12.00 -17.04 -18.15
CA THR A 538 -12.44 -18.44 -18.05
C THR A 538 -11.56 -19.40 -18.85
N THR A 539 -10.82 -18.90 -19.85
CA THR A 539 -9.85 -19.71 -20.58
C THR A 539 -8.55 -18.95 -20.80
N ARG A 540 -7.42 -19.65 -20.63
CA ARG A 540 -6.08 -19.15 -20.95
C ARG A 540 -5.28 -20.27 -21.60
N ARG A 541 -4.96 -20.13 -22.89
CA ARG A 541 -4.37 -21.24 -23.68
C ARG A 541 -5.24 -22.50 -23.58
N ASP A 542 -4.72 -23.56 -22.97
CA ASP A 542 -5.36 -24.85 -22.72
C ASP A 542 -6.00 -24.96 -21.33
N GLN A 543 -5.92 -23.90 -20.51
CA GLN A 543 -6.44 -23.88 -19.16
C GLN A 543 -7.91 -23.43 -19.13
N GLN A 544 -8.70 -24.04 -18.25
CA GLN A 544 -10.04 -23.59 -17.87
C GLN A 544 -10.01 -23.08 -16.43
N LEU A 545 -10.63 -21.93 -16.18
CA LEU A 545 -10.58 -21.21 -14.92
C LEU A 545 -12.00 -20.96 -14.41
N GLU A 546 -12.25 -21.22 -13.13
CA GLU A 546 -13.55 -21.02 -12.48
C GLU A 546 -13.41 -20.05 -11.29
N TRP A 547 -14.39 -19.15 -11.17
CA TRP A 547 -14.40 -18.05 -10.20
C TRP A 547 -15.67 -18.11 -9.36
N ASN A 548 -15.57 -17.81 -8.07
CA ASN A 548 -16.75 -17.62 -7.23
C ASN A 548 -17.30 -16.18 -7.38
N ALA A 549 -18.43 -15.90 -6.70
CA ALA A 549 -19.11 -14.61 -6.80
C ALA A 549 -18.35 -13.46 -6.10
N GLN A 550 -17.33 -13.80 -5.30
CA GLN A 550 -16.39 -12.84 -4.71
C GLN A 550 -15.24 -12.46 -5.68
N GLY A 551 -15.23 -12.99 -6.91
CA GLY A 551 -14.15 -12.74 -7.88
C GLY A 551 -12.85 -13.46 -7.55
N GLN A 552 -12.92 -14.58 -6.81
CA GLN A 552 -11.75 -15.39 -6.44
C GLN A 552 -11.66 -16.61 -7.36
N LEU A 553 -10.47 -16.88 -7.89
CA LEU A 553 -10.20 -18.07 -8.70
C LEU A 553 -10.21 -19.32 -7.82
N THR A 554 -11.22 -20.17 -7.94
CA THR A 554 -11.39 -21.34 -7.06
C THR A 554 -10.90 -22.64 -7.68
N ARG A 555 -10.83 -22.72 -9.02
CA ARG A 555 -10.38 -23.92 -9.73
C ARG A 555 -9.68 -23.57 -11.04
N VAL A 556 -8.63 -24.33 -11.35
CA VAL A 556 -7.97 -24.32 -12.67
C VAL A 556 -7.83 -25.75 -13.15
N ILE A 557 -8.30 -26.05 -14.36
CA ILE A 557 -8.08 -27.32 -15.06
C ILE A 557 -6.98 -27.09 -16.09
N SER A 558 -5.95 -27.94 -16.09
CA SER A 558 -4.87 -27.94 -17.09
C SER A 558 -4.46 -29.38 -17.40
N GLY A 559 -4.66 -29.78 -18.65
CA GLY A 559 -4.44 -31.17 -19.09
C GLY A 559 -5.21 -32.19 -18.25
N ASN A 560 -4.47 -33.11 -17.62
CA ASN A 560 -5.03 -34.17 -16.77
C ASN A 560 -5.03 -33.83 -15.27
N THR A 561 -4.92 -32.54 -14.93
CA THR A 561 -4.91 -32.06 -13.54
C THR A 561 -5.96 -31.00 -13.31
N GLU A 562 -6.46 -30.95 -12.07
CA GLU A 562 -7.26 -29.84 -11.57
C GLU A 562 -6.63 -29.31 -10.28
N THR A 563 -6.56 -27.99 -10.13
CA THR A 563 -6.04 -27.31 -8.95
C THR A 563 -7.14 -26.50 -8.32
N HIS A 564 -7.37 -26.68 -7.02
CA HIS A 564 -8.33 -25.95 -6.22
C HIS A 564 -7.63 -24.98 -5.27
N TYR A 565 -8.25 -23.83 -5.05
CA TYR A 565 -7.77 -22.80 -4.14
C TYR A 565 -8.76 -22.56 -3.01
N GLY A 566 -8.25 -22.54 -1.78
CA GLY A 566 -9.00 -22.18 -0.58
C GLY A 566 -8.65 -20.76 -0.15
N TYR A 567 -9.63 -20.07 0.43
CA TYR A 567 -9.51 -18.69 0.89
C TYR A 567 -10.07 -18.54 2.31
N ASP A 568 -9.46 -17.67 3.09
CA ASP A 568 -9.99 -17.30 4.41
C ASP A 568 -11.07 -16.19 4.31
N ALA A 569 -11.57 -15.77 5.48
CA ALA A 569 -12.61 -14.76 5.57
C ALA A 569 -12.20 -13.39 5.01
N LEU A 570 -10.90 -13.06 5.01
CA LEU A 570 -10.34 -11.84 4.40
C LEU A 570 -10.10 -11.97 2.89
N GLY A 571 -10.22 -13.18 2.36
CA GLY A 571 -10.01 -13.48 0.95
C GLY A 571 -8.56 -13.75 0.58
N ARG A 572 -7.69 -14.03 1.56
CA ARG A 572 -6.30 -14.47 1.33
C ARG A 572 -6.30 -15.95 0.97
N ARG A 573 -5.44 -16.35 0.04
CA ARG A 573 -5.35 -17.75 -0.38
C ARG A 573 -4.68 -18.57 0.72
N THR A 574 -5.43 -19.41 1.42
CA THR A 574 -4.92 -20.25 2.52
C THR A 574 -4.59 -21.68 2.10
N ARG A 575 -5.00 -22.09 0.90
CA ARG A 575 -4.70 -23.43 0.37
C ARG A 575 -4.57 -23.46 -1.14
N LYS A 576 -3.67 -24.31 -1.63
CA LYS A 576 -3.61 -24.78 -3.02
C LYS A 576 -3.50 -26.30 -3.01
N ALA A 577 -4.39 -27.00 -3.70
CA ALA A 577 -4.38 -28.46 -3.79
C ALA A 577 -4.59 -28.93 -5.23
N THR A 578 -3.71 -29.78 -5.74
CA THR A 578 -3.76 -30.30 -7.11
C THR A 578 -4.12 -31.79 -7.12
N TYR A 579 -5.08 -32.17 -7.95
CA TYR A 579 -5.62 -33.52 -8.09
C TYR A 579 -5.45 -34.02 -9.52
N GLY A 580 -5.42 -35.35 -9.69
CA GLY A 580 -5.49 -35.97 -11.01
C GLY A 580 -6.94 -36.11 -11.45
N ARG A 581 -7.30 -35.51 -12.60
CA ARG A 581 -8.71 -35.37 -13.04
C ARG A 581 -9.47 -36.69 -13.16
N HIS A 582 -8.75 -37.77 -13.52
CA HIS A 582 -9.33 -39.10 -13.75
C HIS A 582 -8.77 -40.18 -12.82
N THR A 583 -7.90 -39.84 -11.87
CA THR A 583 -7.05 -40.84 -11.17
C THR A 583 -7.12 -40.81 -9.64
N GLY A 584 -7.88 -39.90 -9.02
CA GLY A 584 -8.17 -40.06 -7.59
C GLY A 584 -8.74 -38.83 -6.88
N HIS A 585 -9.32 -39.09 -5.71
CA HIS A 585 -9.83 -38.09 -4.76
C HIS A 585 -8.74 -37.53 -3.83
N THR A 586 -7.52 -38.07 -3.89
CA THR A 586 -6.39 -37.65 -3.07
C THR A 586 -5.57 -36.60 -3.81
N ALA A 587 -5.18 -35.53 -3.12
CA ALA A 587 -4.31 -34.50 -3.69
C ALA A 587 -2.92 -35.08 -4.00
N ARG A 588 -2.40 -34.80 -5.19
CA ARG A 588 -1.01 -35.09 -5.58
C ARG A 588 -0.03 -34.15 -4.91
N SER A 589 -0.46 -32.91 -4.68
CA SER A 589 0.27 -31.92 -3.91
C SER A 589 -0.72 -30.99 -3.20
N ARG A 590 -0.32 -30.55 -2.01
CA ARG A 590 -1.05 -29.57 -1.22
C ARG A 590 -0.08 -28.62 -0.55
N THR A 591 -0.43 -27.34 -0.58
CA THR A 591 0.25 -26.27 0.14
C THR A 591 -0.78 -25.51 0.95
N ASP A 592 -0.54 -25.37 2.25
CA ASP A 592 -1.31 -24.48 3.13
C ASP A 592 -0.46 -23.22 3.42
N PHE A 593 -1.10 -22.05 3.43
CA PHE A 593 -0.42 -20.75 3.55
C PHE A 593 -0.82 -20.04 4.83
N VAL A 594 0.16 -19.44 5.51
CA VAL A 594 0.00 -18.60 6.69
C VAL A 594 0.38 -17.17 6.29
N TRP A 595 -0.41 -16.21 6.73
CA TRP A 595 -0.30 -14.81 6.35
C TRP A 595 -0.07 -13.93 7.58
N GLU A 596 0.81 -12.95 7.46
CA GLU A 596 0.94 -11.80 8.36
C GLU A 596 0.23 -10.61 7.69
N GLY A 597 -0.97 -10.24 8.13
CA GLY A 597 -1.78 -9.30 7.35
C GLY A 597 -1.99 -9.80 5.91
N PHE A 598 -1.49 -9.09 4.89
CA PHE A 598 -1.57 -9.54 3.48
C PHE A 598 -0.23 -10.02 2.91
N ARG A 599 0.78 -10.26 3.77
CA ARG A 599 2.09 -10.79 3.39
C ARG A 599 2.17 -12.28 3.72
N LEU A 600 2.65 -13.09 2.78
CA LEU A 600 2.83 -14.53 3.00
C LEU A 600 3.95 -14.75 4.03
N LEU A 601 3.67 -15.36 5.17
CA LEU A 601 4.67 -15.55 6.23
C LEU A 601 5.24 -16.97 6.23
N GLN A 602 4.37 -17.98 6.10
CA GLN A 602 4.81 -19.36 5.99
C GLN A 602 4.00 -20.13 4.95
N GLU A 603 4.61 -21.16 4.38
CA GLU A 603 3.88 -22.20 3.67
C GLU A 603 4.24 -23.57 4.25
N ASN A 604 3.26 -24.47 4.27
CA ASN A 604 3.43 -25.87 4.60
C ASN A 604 3.11 -26.70 3.38
N VAL A 605 4.14 -27.27 2.76
CA VAL A 605 4.00 -28.14 1.60
C VAL A 605 3.94 -29.59 2.07
N GLN A 606 2.89 -30.31 1.67
CA GLN A 606 2.71 -31.72 2.01
C GLN A 606 3.99 -32.51 1.62
N GLN A 607 4.54 -33.27 2.58
CA GLN A 607 5.82 -34.02 2.49
C GLN A 607 7.12 -33.20 2.55
N GLN A 608 7.09 -31.88 2.40
CA GLN A 608 8.30 -31.01 2.52
C GLN A 608 8.33 -30.22 3.83
N GLY A 609 7.18 -30.02 4.47
CA GLY A 609 7.06 -29.32 5.76
C GLY A 609 6.98 -27.80 5.62
N TRP A 610 7.31 -27.11 6.71
CA TRP A 610 7.21 -25.67 6.83
C TRP A 610 8.40 -24.94 6.19
N ARG A 611 8.07 -23.84 5.51
CA ARG A 611 9.00 -22.81 5.07
C ARG A 611 8.52 -21.46 5.60
N THR A 612 9.41 -20.74 6.26
CA THR A 612 9.17 -19.38 6.77
C THR A 612 9.86 -18.37 5.87
N TYR A 613 9.17 -17.32 5.45
CA TYR A 613 9.68 -16.24 4.62
C TYR A 613 10.02 -15.03 5.48
N LEU A 614 11.18 -14.44 5.22
CA LEU A 614 11.65 -13.21 5.87
C LEU A 614 11.78 -12.13 4.80
N TYR A 615 11.38 -10.91 5.15
CA TYR A 615 11.24 -9.81 4.22
C TYR A 615 12.09 -8.62 4.64
N ASP A 616 12.38 -7.78 3.66
CA ASP A 616 13.00 -6.49 3.84
C ASP A 616 12.04 -5.53 4.58
N ALA A 617 12.54 -4.75 5.55
CA ALA A 617 11.69 -3.83 6.30
C ALA A 617 11.35 -2.54 5.52
N GLU A 618 12.22 -2.10 4.62
CA GLU A 618 11.98 -0.90 3.80
C GLU A 618 11.17 -1.22 2.56
N GLN A 619 11.27 -2.46 2.08
CA GLN A 619 10.47 -2.99 0.99
C GLN A 619 9.69 -4.21 1.50
N PRO A 620 8.52 -4.00 2.16
CA PRO A 620 7.84 -5.03 2.96
C PRO A 620 7.51 -6.33 2.22
N TYR A 621 7.52 -6.32 0.89
CA TYR A 621 7.21 -7.45 0.02
C TYR A 621 8.45 -8.03 -0.70
N THR A 622 9.62 -7.46 -0.52
CA THR A 622 10.89 -7.96 -1.05
C THR A 622 11.42 -9.06 -0.14
N PRO A 623 11.49 -10.32 -0.58
CA PRO A 623 11.97 -11.41 0.26
C PRO A 623 13.49 -11.31 0.44
N VAL A 624 13.95 -11.53 1.66
CA VAL A 624 15.39 -11.55 2.03
C VAL A 624 15.89 -12.98 2.18
N ALA A 625 15.09 -13.84 2.79
CA ALA A 625 15.42 -15.25 2.96
C ALA A 625 14.17 -16.12 3.10
N SER A 626 14.34 -17.43 2.92
CA SER A 626 13.42 -18.42 3.46
C SER A 626 14.17 -19.42 4.34
N VAL A 627 13.50 -19.92 5.37
CA VAL A 627 14.06 -20.92 6.29
C VAL A 627 13.19 -22.16 6.29
N THR A 628 13.81 -23.33 6.14
CA THR A 628 13.18 -24.66 6.23
C THR A 628 13.84 -25.50 7.32
N GLY A 629 13.10 -26.43 7.92
CA GLY A 629 13.63 -27.30 8.98
C GLY A 629 13.81 -26.56 10.33
N ARG A 630 14.32 -27.28 11.34
CA ARG A 630 14.56 -26.75 12.70
C ARG A 630 15.82 -27.35 13.33
N GLY A 631 16.39 -26.62 14.29
CA GLY A 631 17.60 -27.04 15.00
C GLY A 631 18.71 -27.41 14.01
N GLU A 632 19.26 -28.62 14.14
CA GLU A 632 20.35 -29.10 13.26
C GLU A 632 19.92 -29.33 11.80
N SER A 633 18.63 -29.51 11.52
CA SER A 633 18.12 -29.69 10.14
C SER A 633 17.76 -28.36 9.45
N ARG A 634 18.00 -27.23 10.13
CA ARG A 634 17.66 -25.90 9.62
C ARG A 634 18.51 -25.55 8.39
N GLN A 635 17.85 -25.05 7.36
CA GLN A 635 18.47 -24.53 6.15
C GLN A 635 17.92 -23.14 5.85
N VAL A 636 18.81 -22.19 5.57
CA VAL A 636 18.48 -20.82 5.20
C VAL A 636 18.86 -20.61 3.73
N TRP A 637 17.91 -20.08 2.97
CA TRP A 637 18.02 -19.77 1.56
C TRP A 637 17.87 -18.26 1.36
N TYR A 638 18.95 -17.59 0.98
CA TYR A 638 18.98 -16.14 0.85
C TYR A 638 18.59 -15.71 -0.56
N TYR A 639 17.63 -14.81 -0.68
CA TYR A 639 17.16 -14.27 -1.95
C TYR A 639 17.95 -13.04 -2.33
N HIS A 640 18.45 -13.00 -3.56
CA HIS A 640 19.07 -11.81 -4.14
C HIS A 640 18.13 -11.28 -5.21
N THR A 641 17.58 -10.10 -4.97
CA THR A 641 16.51 -9.54 -5.80
C THR A 641 17.00 -8.41 -6.69
N ASP A 642 16.28 -8.14 -7.77
CA ASP A 642 16.44 -6.89 -8.51
C ASP A 642 15.72 -5.71 -7.80
N VAL A 643 15.70 -4.55 -8.46
CA VAL A 643 15.12 -3.31 -7.92
C VAL A 643 13.60 -3.37 -7.71
N THR A 644 12.92 -4.36 -8.28
CA THR A 644 11.47 -4.59 -8.09
C THR A 644 11.16 -5.58 -6.96
N GLY A 645 12.19 -6.12 -6.30
CA GLY A 645 12.04 -7.16 -5.29
C GLY A 645 11.88 -8.57 -5.86
N THR A 646 12.10 -8.75 -7.17
CA THR A 646 12.01 -10.06 -7.82
C THR A 646 13.28 -10.89 -7.55
N PRO A 647 13.19 -12.10 -6.97
CA PRO A 647 14.35 -12.97 -6.78
C PRO A 647 14.96 -13.41 -8.11
N GLN A 648 16.25 -13.11 -8.28
CA GLN A 648 17.05 -13.51 -9.44
C GLN A 648 18.00 -14.65 -9.05
N GLU A 649 18.54 -14.65 -7.84
CA GLU A 649 19.39 -15.71 -7.29
C GLU A 649 18.96 -16.18 -5.91
N VAL A 650 19.39 -17.39 -5.56
CA VAL A 650 19.34 -17.94 -4.21
C VAL A 650 20.70 -18.47 -3.82
N THR A 651 21.19 -18.08 -2.64
CA THR A 651 22.41 -18.64 -2.03
C THR A 651 22.09 -19.44 -0.76
N ALA A 652 22.89 -20.45 -0.47
CA ALA A 652 22.90 -21.13 0.81
C ALA A 652 23.60 -20.27 1.89
N ALA A 653 23.52 -20.69 3.15
CA ALA A 653 24.12 -19.96 4.28
C ALA A 653 25.65 -19.82 4.22
N ASP A 654 26.34 -20.73 3.52
CA ASP A 654 27.79 -20.65 3.27
C ASP A 654 28.15 -19.73 2.09
N GLY A 655 27.17 -19.06 1.50
CA GLY A 655 27.34 -18.17 0.35
C GLY A 655 27.38 -18.88 -1.00
N THR A 656 27.22 -20.21 -1.05
CA THR A 656 27.16 -20.96 -2.31
C THR A 656 25.90 -20.59 -3.09
N LEU A 657 26.05 -20.21 -4.36
CA LEU A 657 24.94 -20.01 -5.30
C LEU A 657 24.27 -21.35 -5.62
N VAL A 658 23.01 -21.52 -5.21
CA VAL A 658 22.25 -22.77 -5.41
C VAL A 658 21.19 -22.67 -6.49
N TRP A 659 20.77 -21.46 -6.82
CA TRP A 659 19.85 -21.20 -7.92
C TRP A 659 20.10 -19.83 -8.52
N ALA A 660 19.98 -19.74 -9.84
CA ALA A 660 19.87 -18.49 -10.58
C ALA A 660 18.84 -18.70 -11.69
N GLY A 661 17.86 -17.80 -11.78
CA GLY A 661 16.85 -17.80 -12.82
C GLY A 661 16.75 -16.45 -13.52
N TYR A 662 16.04 -16.42 -14.63
CA TYR A 662 15.65 -15.18 -15.31
C TYR A 662 14.18 -15.30 -15.72
N ILE A 663 13.48 -14.16 -15.70
CA ILE A 663 12.08 -14.10 -16.14
C ILE A 663 12.08 -13.96 -17.67
N ARG A 664 11.56 -14.99 -18.34
CA ARG A 664 11.21 -14.92 -19.76
C ARG A 664 9.95 -14.11 -19.95
#